data_AF-A0A838Y3C4-F1
#
_entry.id   AF-A0A838Y3C4-F1
#
_cell.length_a   1.000
_cell.length_b   1.000
_cell.length_c   1.000
_cell.angle_alpha   90.00
_cell.angle_beta   90.00
_cell.angle_gamma   90.00
#
_symmetry.space_group_name_H-M   'P 1'
#
loop_
_entity.id
_entity.type
_entity.pdbx_description
1 polymer ?
#
loop_
_entity_poly.entity_id
_entity_poly.type
_entity_poly.pdbx_seq_one_letter_code
_entity_poly.pdbx_strand_id
1 'polypeptide(L)'
;MSPLMQPIEQIASTDILSCTPETLIHEAANQMLQSGCGSIVVFAAPGEPVGIWTETDALDVDLDDAAARCRPISEVMSQPVVTLAHHLSVHDVLGQFRSKGIRHALVEKDGAIVGLVSLSDVVLCQGTEAFLGLKRLDGLLAPPAVILQASDNLSAALSSMREQQLTALGVQFADGSYGILTQRDVVGMVAAGQGDVELGSICTRPVIGVASSSSLLQARRVILQHQIRHLAVFDAEHRLVHIIGFREIIQSIEHEFLLELHGALRERDEALLQSRQSLLLADKVFEATMEGIVITDGNGFIQSVNPAFSRITGYSREEAIGKTPALLKSGKQSPEFYEYLWRCLRHDGFWQGEVVNRRKNGLLYTEHLSITAIRDEHGECLHYVAVFSDITQRKQAEERLHFLANHDALTGLPNRTLFIEKLQSAVEQARQFDRRFALLFIDLDRFKMVNDTLGHHAGDELLMRIASELQRIVPNLSTVSRLSGDEFTVLLENVVTVQQVASRAQSILDAISAESTVAGQGVFISASIGISMFPEDGAMADALLVNADTAMYRAKERGKNNFQFYTADMNARAIERLKMEYSLHRALAQDELEVWYQPKVELASGRIIGAEALLRWHHPDLGLISPGQFIPIAEESSLITSMGDWVLDTTCAAIRRWRDAGLLQGRIAVNVSGRQLKYSSIVDSVAQALERHSLPSSALELEITESVAMDEDSGMVEVLHRLQALGIYLSIDDFGTGYSSLSYLKRLPVRGLKIDQSFIMDLHQDRDDAAITQAIISIARSLGLELVAEGVELEEQRRFLLEQGCDCGQGYLFSRPVPGAAFEALLRQQLH
;
A
#
# COMPACT_ATOMS: atom_id res chain seq x y z
N MET A 1 -8.87 5.78 63.96
CA MET A 1 -7.82 6.74 64.37
C MET A 1 -6.74 5.95 65.09
N SER A 2 -5.46 6.21 64.81
CA SER A 2 -4.37 5.47 65.43
C SER A 2 -4.41 5.60 66.97
N PRO A 3 -4.23 4.51 67.73
CA PRO A 3 -4.18 4.53 69.20
C PRO A 3 -3.14 5.50 69.79
N LEU A 4 -2.12 5.86 69.01
CA LEU A 4 -1.08 6.83 69.39
C LEU A 4 -1.53 8.30 69.32
N MET A 5 -2.68 8.58 68.70
CA MET A 5 -3.23 9.93 68.52
C MET A 5 -4.29 10.30 69.57
N GLN A 6 -4.59 9.42 70.54
CA GLN A 6 -5.53 9.73 71.62
C GLN A 6 -4.91 10.71 72.64
N PRO A 7 -5.71 11.60 73.27
CA PRO A 7 -5.20 12.56 74.24
C PRO A 7 -4.87 11.88 75.59
N ILE A 8 -3.85 12.38 76.28
CA ILE A 8 -3.36 11.76 77.53
C ILE A 8 -4.33 11.84 78.71
N GLU A 9 -5.29 12.76 78.68
CA GLU A 9 -6.35 12.83 79.71
C GLU A 9 -7.18 11.55 79.80
N GLN A 10 -7.25 10.76 78.72
CA GLN A 10 -8.01 9.51 78.67
C GLN A 10 -7.27 8.32 79.29
N ILE A 11 -5.96 8.45 79.54
CA ILE A 11 -5.11 7.37 80.06
C ILE A 11 -4.43 7.71 81.39
N ALA A 12 -4.47 8.97 81.82
CA ALA A 12 -3.84 9.40 83.07
C ALA A 12 -4.57 8.81 84.29
N SER A 13 -3.81 8.32 85.27
CA SER A 13 -4.36 7.90 86.56
C SER A 13 -4.76 9.13 87.38
N THR A 14 -6.01 9.16 87.84
CA THR A 14 -6.52 10.23 88.71
C THR A 14 -6.15 10.04 90.19
N ASP A 15 -5.74 8.83 90.57
CA ASP A 15 -5.32 8.51 91.94
C ASP A 15 -3.79 8.61 92.06
N ILE A 16 -3.32 9.76 92.55
CA ILE A 16 -1.88 10.07 92.65
C ILE A 16 -1.41 9.72 94.06
N LEU A 17 -0.58 8.67 94.18
CA LEU A 17 0.11 8.37 95.43
C LEU A 17 1.02 9.54 95.81
N SER A 18 0.85 10.08 97.02
CA SER A 18 1.54 11.29 97.46
C SER A 18 2.01 11.24 98.91
N CYS A 19 3.07 11.99 99.19
CA CYS A 19 3.63 12.16 100.54
C CYS A 19 4.14 13.60 100.77
N THR A 20 4.48 13.92 102.02
CA THR A 20 5.08 15.21 102.39
C THR A 20 6.61 15.18 102.24
N PRO A 21 7.28 16.34 102.09
CA PRO A 21 8.75 16.43 101.93
C PRO A 21 9.57 15.80 103.07
N GLU A 22 8.98 15.71 104.26
CA GLU A 22 9.58 15.16 105.48
C GLU A 22 9.40 13.65 105.62
N THR A 23 8.62 13.03 104.74
CA THR A 23 8.38 11.57 104.77
C THR A 23 9.71 10.84 104.56
N LEU A 24 9.99 9.85 105.41
CA LEU A 24 11.25 9.11 105.33
C LEU A 24 11.26 8.16 104.13
N ILE A 25 12.44 7.95 103.52
CA ILE A 25 12.57 7.12 102.30
C ILE A 25 11.97 5.72 102.46
N HIS A 26 12.24 5.02 103.57
CA HIS A 26 11.66 3.68 103.81
C HIS A 26 10.13 3.69 104.01
N GLU A 27 9.56 4.78 104.54
CA GLU A 27 8.10 4.94 104.67
C GLU A 27 7.46 5.17 103.31
N ALA A 28 8.07 6.02 102.47
CA ALA A 28 7.64 6.23 101.10
C ALA A 28 7.77 4.96 100.24
N ALA A 29 8.84 4.19 100.42
CA ALA A 29 9.00 2.87 99.79
C ALA A 29 7.89 1.90 100.21
N ASN A 30 7.55 1.85 101.50
CA ASN A 30 6.43 1.04 102.00
C ASN A 30 5.09 1.48 101.38
N GLN A 31 4.83 2.79 101.25
CA GLN A 31 3.62 3.31 100.61
C GLN A 31 3.55 2.91 99.13
N MET A 32 4.65 3.00 98.38
CA MET A 32 4.72 2.56 96.98
C MET A 32 4.43 1.06 96.82
N LEU A 33 4.92 0.23 97.75
CA LEU A 33 4.66 -1.21 97.73
C LEU A 33 3.20 -1.54 98.02
N GLN A 34 2.62 -0.92 99.06
CA GLN A 34 1.22 -1.15 99.48
C GLN A 34 0.22 -0.71 98.41
N SER A 35 0.47 0.43 97.76
CA SER A 35 -0.43 0.97 96.73
C SER A 35 -0.20 0.39 95.33
N GLY A 36 0.82 -0.46 95.13
CA GLY A 36 1.10 -1.03 93.81
C GLY A 36 1.70 -0.03 92.80
N CYS A 37 2.07 1.17 93.24
CA CYS A 37 2.53 2.26 92.37
C CYS A 37 4.05 2.18 92.11
N GLY A 38 4.48 2.63 90.93
CA GLY A 38 5.91 2.72 90.56
C GLY A 38 6.57 4.06 90.89
N SER A 39 5.80 5.01 91.42
CA SER A 39 6.25 6.33 91.83
C SER A 39 5.38 6.90 92.95
N ILE A 40 5.94 7.82 93.71
CA ILE A 40 5.25 8.66 94.69
C ILE A 40 5.58 10.13 94.44
N VAL A 41 4.56 10.99 94.44
CA VAL A 41 4.71 12.42 94.18
C VAL A 41 4.78 13.17 95.50
N VAL A 42 5.78 14.02 95.66
CA VAL A 42 6.00 14.82 96.87
C VAL A 42 5.30 16.16 96.70
N PHE A 43 4.37 16.47 97.62
CA PHE A 43 3.62 17.73 97.63
C PHE A 43 4.00 18.57 98.85
N ALA A 44 4.41 19.82 98.63
CA ALA A 44 4.66 20.75 99.74
C ALA A 44 3.35 21.25 100.38
N ALA A 45 2.32 21.43 99.55
CA ALA A 45 0.94 21.73 99.93
C ALA A 45 -0.02 21.05 98.94
N PRO A 46 -1.32 20.89 99.26
CA PRO A 46 -2.29 20.33 98.31
C PRO A 46 -2.28 21.09 96.98
N GLY A 47 -1.94 20.40 95.89
CA GLY A 47 -1.85 20.98 94.55
C GLY A 47 -0.49 21.59 94.17
N GLU A 48 0.50 21.58 95.06
CA GLU A 48 1.87 22.08 94.79
C GLU A 48 2.90 20.94 94.77
N PRO A 49 3.09 20.27 93.62
CA PRO A 49 4.06 19.18 93.48
C PRO A 49 5.49 19.75 93.43
N VAL A 50 6.37 19.25 94.29
CA VAL A 50 7.76 19.71 94.39
C VAL A 50 8.78 18.70 93.87
N GLY A 51 8.45 17.40 93.90
CA GLY A 51 9.30 16.36 93.35
C GLY A 51 8.58 15.03 93.19
N ILE A 52 9.24 14.07 92.55
CA ILE A 52 8.74 12.72 92.33
C ILE A 52 9.86 11.74 92.65
N TRP A 53 9.52 10.66 93.35
CA TRP A 53 10.45 9.57 93.63
C TRP A 53 9.90 8.29 93.01
N THR A 54 10.76 7.55 92.32
CA THR A 54 10.40 6.43 91.45
C THR A 54 11.20 5.17 91.80
N GLU A 55 10.76 4.02 91.27
CA GLU A 55 11.51 2.76 91.35
C GLU A 55 12.98 2.89 90.85
N THR A 56 13.26 3.83 89.94
CA THR A 56 14.63 4.07 89.47
C THR A 56 15.47 4.85 90.49
N ASP A 57 14.89 5.84 91.16
CA ASP A 57 15.58 6.63 92.19
C ASP A 57 15.94 5.76 93.43
N ALA A 58 15.19 4.68 93.67
CA ALA A 58 15.48 3.74 94.74
C ALA A 58 16.82 3.00 94.57
N LEU A 59 17.37 2.92 93.35
CA LEU A 59 18.68 2.30 93.08
C LEU A 59 19.86 3.11 93.66
N ASP A 60 19.65 4.39 93.98
CA ASP A 60 20.69 5.29 94.50
C ASP A 60 20.70 5.36 96.04
N VAL A 61 19.77 4.66 96.70
CA VAL A 61 19.74 4.54 98.16
C VAL A 61 20.79 3.54 98.60
N ASP A 62 21.70 3.96 99.49
CA ASP A 62 22.64 3.06 100.15
C ASP A 62 21.88 2.14 101.13
N LEU A 63 21.89 0.84 100.85
CA LEU A 63 21.15 -0.16 101.62
C LEU A 63 21.88 -0.60 102.89
N ASP A 64 23.21 -0.43 102.93
CA ASP A 64 24.04 -0.81 104.08
C ASP A 64 24.08 0.30 105.13
N ASP A 65 23.81 1.55 104.74
CA ASP A 65 23.67 2.67 105.66
C ASP A 65 22.24 2.84 106.18
N ALA A 66 22.02 2.48 107.45
CA ALA A 66 20.74 2.69 108.12
C ALA A 66 20.32 4.16 108.20
N ALA A 67 21.26 5.11 108.21
CA ALA A 67 20.96 6.54 108.21
C ALA A 67 20.47 7.02 106.84
N ALA A 68 21.01 6.47 105.74
CA ALA A 68 20.61 6.81 104.38
C ALA A 68 19.11 6.56 104.12
N ARG A 69 18.54 5.49 104.69
CA ARG A 69 17.11 5.11 104.55
C ARG A 69 16.15 5.92 105.43
N CYS A 70 16.70 6.62 106.42
CA CYS A 70 15.97 7.50 107.34
C CYS A 70 16.11 8.99 106.96
N ARG A 71 16.59 9.29 105.75
CA ARG A 71 16.61 10.65 105.22
C ARG A 71 15.20 11.05 104.73
N PRO A 72 14.86 12.34 104.77
CA PRO A 72 13.65 12.86 104.12
C PRO A 72 13.67 12.62 102.61
N ILE A 73 12.53 12.27 102.02
CA ILE A 73 12.40 12.02 100.58
C ILE A 73 12.75 13.24 99.73
N SER A 74 12.59 14.44 100.27
CA SER A 74 12.94 15.69 99.61
C SER A 74 14.42 15.83 99.22
N GLU A 75 15.30 15.08 99.88
CA GLU A 75 16.74 15.07 99.56
C GLU A 75 17.11 14.15 98.39
N VAL A 76 16.24 13.20 98.04
CA VAL A 76 16.52 12.14 97.05
C VAL A 76 15.51 12.08 95.90
N MET A 77 14.44 12.88 95.95
CA MET A 77 13.46 12.97 94.88
C MET A 77 14.01 13.68 93.64
N SER A 78 13.51 13.29 92.47
CA SER A 78 13.72 14.02 91.22
C SER A 78 12.91 15.32 91.22
N GLN A 79 13.57 16.46 90.96
CA GLN A 79 12.96 17.79 90.94
C GLN A 79 13.48 18.66 89.77
N PRO A 80 12.64 19.50 89.13
CA PRO A 80 11.19 19.61 89.33
C PRO A 80 10.41 18.46 88.67
N VAL A 81 9.19 18.18 89.16
CA VAL A 81 8.30 17.19 88.51
C VAL A 81 7.90 17.69 87.13
N VAL A 82 8.01 16.82 86.12
CA VAL A 82 7.62 17.18 84.76
C VAL A 82 6.10 17.15 84.62
N THR A 83 5.55 18.26 84.15
CA THR A 83 4.11 18.44 83.90
C THR A 83 3.84 18.57 82.41
N LEU A 84 2.76 17.93 81.93
CA LEU A 84 2.36 17.85 80.53
C LEU A 84 0.89 18.28 80.38
N ALA A 85 0.56 18.96 79.28
CA ALA A 85 -0.80 19.43 79.04
C ALA A 85 -1.74 18.25 78.66
N HIS A 86 -2.95 18.24 79.21
CA HIS A 86 -3.93 17.15 79.07
C HIS A 86 -4.31 16.76 77.63
N HIS A 87 -4.19 17.69 76.67
CA HIS A 87 -4.56 17.50 75.26
C HIS A 87 -3.44 16.91 74.40
N LEU A 88 -2.22 16.74 74.94
CA LEU A 88 -1.13 16.13 74.20
C LEU A 88 -1.48 14.70 73.80
N SER A 89 -1.05 14.30 72.60
CA SER A 89 -1.24 12.93 72.14
C SER A 89 -0.31 11.97 72.87
N VAL A 90 -0.67 10.68 72.91
CA VAL A 90 0.20 9.63 73.43
C VAL A 90 1.57 9.63 72.74
N HIS A 91 1.61 9.84 71.41
CA HIS A 91 2.87 9.96 70.67
C HIS A 91 3.75 11.11 71.18
N ASP A 92 3.17 12.28 71.45
CA ASP A 92 3.93 13.44 71.96
C ASP A 92 4.50 13.17 73.34
N VAL A 93 3.75 12.47 74.20
CA VAL A 93 4.21 12.09 75.55
C VAL A 93 5.33 11.07 75.49
N LEU A 94 5.28 10.09 74.59
CA LEU A 94 6.39 9.15 74.37
C LEU A 94 7.65 9.88 73.89
N GLY A 95 7.50 10.90 73.05
CA GLY A 95 8.59 11.80 72.66
C GLY A 95 9.17 12.58 73.84
N GLN A 96 8.32 13.10 74.74
CA GLN A 96 8.76 13.79 75.96
C GLN A 96 9.46 12.85 76.95
N PHE A 97 8.96 11.63 77.14
CA PHE A 97 9.58 10.62 78.00
C PHE A 97 10.98 10.27 77.52
N ARG A 98 11.15 10.08 76.20
CA ARG A 98 12.46 9.77 75.60
C ARG A 98 13.45 10.93 75.70
N SER A 99 13.00 12.14 75.35
CA SER A 99 13.89 13.32 75.32
C SER A 99 14.34 13.77 76.70
N LYS A 100 13.47 13.62 77.72
CA LYS A 100 13.78 13.99 79.10
C LYS A 100 14.29 12.83 79.97
N GLY A 101 14.31 11.60 79.44
CA GLY A 101 14.75 10.42 80.19
C GLY A 101 13.83 10.02 81.35
N ILE A 102 12.55 10.43 81.30
CA ILE A 102 11.56 10.20 82.36
C ILE A 102 10.55 9.12 81.96
N ARG A 103 9.80 8.60 82.93
CA ARG A 103 8.74 7.59 82.70
C ARG A 103 7.39 7.94 83.33
N HIS A 104 7.35 9.07 84.04
CA HIS A 104 6.18 9.57 84.75
C HIS A 104 6.12 11.08 84.52
N ALA A 105 4.92 11.59 84.29
CA ALA A 105 4.67 13.02 84.24
C ALA A 105 3.30 13.33 84.82
N LEU A 106 3.18 14.49 85.47
CA LEU A 106 1.89 15.01 85.90
C LEU A 106 1.13 15.55 84.68
N VAL A 107 -0.18 15.39 84.71
CA VAL A 107 -1.08 15.89 83.68
C VAL A 107 -1.81 17.12 84.21
N GLU A 108 -1.72 18.22 83.47
CA GLU A 108 -2.31 19.51 83.85
C GLU A 108 -3.42 19.93 82.90
N LYS A 109 -4.51 20.41 83.50
CA LYS A 109 -5.64 21.03 82.83
C LYS A 109 -5.99 22.32 83.55
N ASP A 110 -5.92 23.44 82.84
CA ASP A 110 -6.29 24.76 83.33
C ASP A 110 -5.61 25.18 84.65
N GLY A 111 -4.32 24.85 84.82
CA GLY A 111 -3.56 25.19 86.03
C GLY A 111 -3.70 24.18 87.19
N ALA A 112 -4.55 23.16 87.04
CA ALA A 112 -4.75 22.11 88.03
C ALA A 112 -4.15 20.78 87.58
N ILE A 113 -3.53 20.06 88.51
CA ILE A 113 -3.05 18.69 88.31
C ILE A 113 -4.27 17.76 88.30
N VAL A 114 -4.53 17.12 87.16
CA VAL A 114 -5.68 16.22 86.95
C VAL A 114 -5.31 14.73 86.99
N GLY A 115 -4.01 14.40 86.94
CA GLY A 115 -3.57 13.01 87.03
C GLY A 115 -2.06 12.83 86.86
N LEU A 116 -1.63 11.58 86.87
CA LEU A 116 -0.27 11.13 86.56
C LEU A 116 -0.34 10.17 85.38
N VAL A 117 0.50 10.38 84.36
CA VAL A 117 0.67 9.42 83.26
C VAL A 117 2.04 8.74 83.38
N SER A 118 2.05 7.41 83.35
CA SER A 118 3.26 6.59 83.33
C SER A 118 3.42 5.86 82.00
N LEU A 119 4.63 5.38 81.72
CA LEU A 119 4.88 4.49 80.58
C LEU A 119 4.04 3.21 80.66
N SER A 120 3.72 2.75 81.87
CA SER A 120 2.84 1.59 82.08
C SER A 120 1.42 1.89 81.60
N ASP A 121 0.86 3.05 81.95
CA ASP A 121 -0.49 3.46 81.53
C ASP A 121 -0.58 3.55 80.01
N VAL A 122 0.45 4.11 79.38
CA VAL A 122 0.55 4.20 77.92
C VAL A 122 0.47 2.82 77.25
N VAL A 123 1.14 1.79 77.78
CA VAL A 123 1.09 0.42 77.23
C VAL A 123 -0.25 -0.27 77.53
N LEU A 124 -0.73 -0.15 78.77
CA LEU A 124 -1.93 -0.85 79.22
C LEU A 124 -3.18 -0.36 78.48
N CYS A 125 -3.26 0.94 78.20
CA CYS A 125 -4.36 1.58 77.48
C CYS A 125 -4.29 1.43 75.95
N GLN A 126 -3.26 0.80 75.38
CA GLN A 126 -3.24 0.52 73.93
C GLN A 126 -4.30 -0.52 73.54
N GLY A 127 -5.05 -0.26 72.47
CA GLY A 127 -5.97 -1.23 71.87
C GLY A 127 -5.24 -2.47 71.35
N THR A 128 -5.95 -3.57 71.12
CA THR A 128 -5.36 -4.78 70.51
C THR A 128 -4.82 -4.52 69.10
N GLU A 129 -5.38 -3.52 68.40
CA GLU A 129 -4.98 -3.10 67.04
C GLU A 129 -3.50 -2.72 66.95
N ALA A 130 -2.95 -2.04 67.95
CA ALA A 130 -1.53 -1.66 68.00
C ALA A 130 -0.57 -2.86 68.03
N PHE A 131 -1.08 -4.06 68.29
CA PHE A 131 -0.30 -5.30 68.39
C PHE A 131 -0.58 -6.29 67.25
N LEU A 132 -1.52 -6.00 66.34
CA LEU A 132 -1.90 -6.92 65.26
C LEU A 132 -0.87 -6.96 64.12
N GLY A 133 -0.22 -5.82 63.83
CA GLY A 133 0.81 -5.72 62.77
C GLY A 133 2.22 -6.13 63.19
N LEU A 134 2.45 -6.37 64.49
CA LEU A 134 3.80 -6.53 65.02
C LEU A 134 4.34 -7.96 64.92
N LYS A 135 5.63 -8.05 64.59
CA LYS A 135 6.37 -9.30 64.42
C LYS A 135 6.52 -10.07 65.74
N ARG A 136 6.99 -11.32 65.61
CA ARG A 136 7.38 -12.21 66.72
C ARG A 136 8.51 -11.58 67.53
N LEU A 137 8.66 -12.02 68.79
CA LEU A 137 9.64 -11.47 69.73
C LEU A 137 11.09 -11.67 69.28
N ASP A 138 11.36 -12.65 68.42
CA ASP A 138 12.65 -12.88 67.76
C ASP A 138 13.10 -11.72 66.83
N GLY A 139 12.14 -10.94 66.31
CA GLY A 139 12.38 -9.75 65.49
C GLY A 139 12.37 -8.44 66.28
N LEU A 140 12.24 -8.49 67.61
CA LEU A 140 12.22 -7.29 68.44
C LEU A 140 13.64 -6.81 68.71
N LEU A 141 13.89 -5.51 68.53
CA LEU A 141 15.17 -4.87 68.84
C LEU A 141 15.35 -4.71 70.36
N ALA A 142 15.43 -5.82 71.11
CA ALA A 142 15.68 -5.83 72.55
C ALA A 142 17.17 -6.13 72.83
N PRO A 143 17.79 -5.47 73.82
CA PRO A 143 19.13 -5.85 74.27
C PRO A 143 19.12 -7.27 74.87
N PRO A 144 20.25 -8.00 74.83
CA PRO A 144 20.36 -9.30 75.47
C PRO A 144 20.14 -9.17 76.99
N ALA A 145 19.52 -10.19 77.59
CA ALA A 145 19.30 -10.22 79.03
C ALA A 145 20.63 -10.25 79.79
N VAL A 146 20.77 -9.36 80.77
CA VAL A 146 21.87 -9.41 81.73
C VAL A 146 21.53 -10.43 82.80
N ILE A 147 22.42 -11.41 83.01
CA ILE A 147 22.20 -12.55 83.89
C ILE A 147 23.33 -12.62 84.92
N LEU A 148 22.97 -12.61 86.20
CA LEU A 148 23.88 -12.79 87.33
C LEU A 148 23.64 -14.15 88.00
N GLN A 149 24.60 -14.65 88.78
CA GLN A 149 24.45 -15.90 89.52
C GLN A 149 23.70 -15.67 90.83
N ALA A 150 22.92 -16.65 91.28
CA ALA A 150 22.16 -16.54 92.53
C ALA A 150 23.03 -16.34 93.78
N SER A 151 24.31 -16.70 93.71
CA SER A 151 25.32 -16.48 94.76
C SER A 151 25.97 -15.10 94.74
N ASP A 152 25.68 -14.28 93.72
CA ASP A 152 26.20 -12.92 93.66
C ASP A 152 25.47 -12.03 94.67
N ASN A 153 26.11 -10.92 95.05
CA ASN A 153 25.55 -9.96 95.99
C ASN A 153 24.65 -8.93 95.27
N LEU A 154 23.67 -8.40 96.00
CA LEU A 154 22.79 -7.34 95.54
C LEU A 154 23.56 -6.08 95.10
N SER A 155 24.62 -5.69 95.80
CA SER A 155 25.47 -4.55 95.43
C SER A 155 26.03 -4.63 94.00
N ALA A 156 26.37 -5.83 93.54
CA ALA A 156 26.81 -6.08 92.17
C ALA A 156 25.65 -5.94 91.17
N ALA A 157 24.46 -6.42 91.53
CA ALA A 157 23.26 -6.28 90.72
C ALA A 157 22.82 -4.81 90.58
N LEU A 158 22.80 -4.04 91.67
CA LEU A 158 22.45 -2.62 91.67
C LEU A 158 23.43 -1.81 90.80
N SER A 159 24.72 -2.10 90.89
CA SER A 159 25.73 -1.48 90.02
C SER A 159 25.46 -1.78 88.55
N SER A 160 25.19 -3.05 88.20
CA SER A 160 24.85 -3.43 86.83
C SER A 160 23.55 -2.78 86.35
N MET A 161 22.53 -2.63 87.21
CA MET A 161 21.28 -1.95 86.85
C MET A 161 21.49 -0.46 86.58
N ARG A 162 22.35 0.21 87.35
CA ARG A 162 22.66 1.64 87.16
C ARG A 162 23.51 1.89 85.91
N GLU A 163 24.62 1.16 85.76
CA GLU A 163 25.56 1.35 84.64
C GLU A 163 24.89 1.10 83.27
N GLN A 164 24.03 0.10 83.20
CA GLN A 164 23.35 -0.29 81.96
C GLN A 164 21.89 0.21 81.89
N GLN A 165 21.45 1.03 82.86
CA GLN A 165 20.09 1.58 82.96
C GLN A 165 18.98 0.52 82.84
N LEU A 166 19.20 -0.65 83.46
CA LEU A 166 18.30 -1.80 83.38
C LEU A 166 17.12 -1.61 84.34
N THR A 167 15.96 -2.09 83.89
CA THR A 167 14.75 -2.11 84.70
C THR A 167 14.50 -3.43 85.38
N ALA A 168 15.13 -4.50 84.86
CA ALA A 168 15.17 -5.82 85.42
C ALA A 168 16.40 -6.58 84.93
N LEU A 169 16.83 -7.59 85.68
CA LEU A 169 17.91 -8.52 85.33
C LEU A 169 17.52 -9.96 85.67
N GLY A 170 18.15 -10.91 84.98
CA GLY A 170 17.98 -12.33 85.22
C GLY A 170 18.90 -12.81 86.33
N VAL A 171 18.43 -13.75 87.14
CA VAL A 171 19.23 -14.43 88.17
C VAL A 171 19.24 -15.93 87.85
N GLN A 172 20.42 -16.51 87.63
CA GLN A 172 20.57 -17.93 87.32
C GLN A 172 20.91 -18.73 88.58
N PHE A 173 20.17 -19.82 88.79
CA PHE A 173 20.39 -20.74 89.91
C PHE A 173 21.25 -21.94 89.48
N ALA A 174 21.88 -22.60 90.46
CA ALA A 174 22.73 -23.77 90.22
C ALA A 174 22.00 -24.96 89.58
N ASP A 175 20.67 -25.02 89.68
CA ASP A 175 19.82 -26.02 89.02
C ASP A 175 19.45 -25.66 87.57
N GLY A 176 19.98 -24.57 87.04
CA GLY A 176 19.76 -24.10 85.68
C GLY A 176 18.46 -23.29 85.49
N SER A 177 17.66 -23.10 86.54
CA SER A 177 16.47 -22.26 86.46
C SER A 177 16.79 -20.76 86.61
N TYR A 178 15.86 -19.93 86.16
CA TYR A 178 15.99 -18.47 86.18
C TYR A 178 14.97 -17.82 87.12
N GLY A 179 15.43 -16.81 87.85
CA GLY A 179 14.63 -15.79 88.53
C GLY A 179 14.79 -14.43 87.86
N ILE A 180 14.04 -13.45 88.34
CA ILE A 180 14.13 -12.05 87.89
C ILE A 180 14.25 -11.13 89.09
N LEU A 181 15.14 -10.15 88.99
CA LEU A 181 15.23 -9.03 89.93
C LEU A 181 14.83 -7.75 89.19
N THR A 182 13.89 -7.01 89.73
CA THR A 182 13.34 -5.77 89.17
C THR A 182 13.64 -4.58 90.09
N GLN A 183 13.51 -3.36 89.56
CA GLN A 183 13.62 -2.16 90.41
C GLN A 183 12.61 -2.14 91.57
N ARG A 184 11.44 -2.77 91.38
CA ARG A 184 10.42 -2.89 92.43
C ARG A 184 10.88 -3.75 93.60
N ASP A 185 11.67 -4.78 93.34
CA ASP A 185 12.23 -5.62 94.40
C ASP A 185 13.19 -4.79 95.27
N VAL A 186 13.97 -3.89 94.67
CA VAL A 186 14.86 -2.95 95.38
C VAL A 186 14.07 -2.01 96.30
N VAL A 187 12.92 -1.49 95.84
CA VAL A 187 12.01 -0.70 96.70
C VAL A 187 11.54 -1.54 97.91
N GLY A 188 11.26 -2.83 97.70
CA GLY A 188 11.02 -3.82 98.75
C GLY A 188 12.09 -3.84 99.83
N MET A 189 13.35 -3.79 99.41
CA MET A 189 14.50 -3.87 100.31
C MET A 189 14.73 -2.58 101.09
N VAL A 190 14.57 -1.43 100.42
CA VAL A 190 14.59 -0.11 101.07
C VAL A 190 13.53 -0.03 102.17
N ALA A 191 12.34 -0.58 101.90
CA ALA A 191 11.21 -0.60 102.83
C ALA A 191 11.41 -1.56 104.02
N ALA A 192 11.99 -2.74 103.77
CA ALA A 192 12.21 -3.78 104.79
C ALA A 192 13.48 -3.56 105.64
N GLY A 193 14.37 -2.64 105.23
CA GLY A 193 15.60 -2.35 105.95
C GLY A 193 16.65 -3.47 105.85
N GLN A 194 16.59 -4.30 104.80
CA GLN A 194 17.57 -5.36 104.53
C GLN A 194 18.84 -4.77 103.90
N GLY A 195 20.02 -5.24 104.33
CA GLY A 195 21.33 -4.86 103.75
C GLY A 195 21.71 -5.71 102.53
N ASP A 196 22.99 -5.72 102.15
CA ASP A 196 23.49 -6.56 101.06
C ASP A 196 23.24 -8.06 101.34
N VAL A 197 22.48 -8.72 100.47
CA VAL A 197 22.10 -10.14 100.56
C VAL A 197 22.33 -10.83 99.22
N GLU A 198 22.44 -12.15 99.26
CA GLU A 198 22.57 -12.98 98.05
C GLU A 198 21.31 -12.86 97.17
N LEU A 199 21.50 -12.68 95.86
CA LEU A 199 20.44 -12.49 94.88
C LEU A 199 19.38 -13.60 94.89
N GLY A 200 19.80 -14.84 95.14
CA GLY A 200 18.91 -15.99 95.21
C GLY A 200 17.84 -15.90 96.30
N SER A 201 18.03 -15.08 97.32
CA SER A 201 17.08 -14.93 98.43
C SER A 201 15.99 -13.87 98.21
N ILE A 202 16.19 -13.00 97.21
CA ILE A 202 15.33 -11.82 96.98
C ILE A 202 14.65 -11.81 95.62
N CYS A 203 15.21 -12.50 94.61
CA CYS A 203 14.64 -12.49 93.27
C CYS A 203 13.30 -13.25 93.21
N THR A 204 12.43 -12.85 92.28
CA THR A 204 11.18 -13.58 92.03
C THR A 204 11.47 -14.86 91.25
N ARG A 205 11.04 -16.01 91.78
CA ARG A 205 11.21 -17.35 91.18
C ARG A 205 9.90 -18.17 91.27
N PRO A 206 9.48 -18.88 90.20
CA PRO A 206 10.08 -18.93 88.87
C PRO A 206 9.85 -17.64 88.08
N VAL A 207 10.79 -17.28 87.19
CA VAL A 207 10.56 -16.16 86.26
C VAL A 207 9.45 -16.50 85.27
N ILE A 208 8.55 -15.55 85.04
CA ILE A 208 7.46 -15.68 84.07
C ILE A 208 8.01 -15.25 82.70
N GLY A 209 7.84 -16.11 81.70
CA GLY A 209 8.33 -15.82 80.36
C GLY A 209 7.63 -16.60 79.27
N VAL A 210 8.02 -16.28 78.04
CA VAL A 210 7.48 -16.84 76.80
C VAL A 210 8.62 -17.24 75.86
N ALA A 211 8.35 -18.08 74.87
CA ALA A 211 9.33 -18.40 73.85
C ALA A 211 9.58 -17.19 72.92
N SER A 212 10.80 -17.03 72.40
CA SER A 212 11.16 -16.00 71.40
C SER A 212 10.32 -16.05 70.13
N SER A 213 9.75 -17.20 69.84
CA SER A 213 8.79 -17.45 68.76
C SER A 213 7.39 -16.86 68.99
N SER A 214 7.10 -16.34 70.19
CA SER A 214 5.77 -15.81 70.54
C SER A 214 5.51 -14.45 69.88
N SER A 215 4.24 -14.08 69.71
CA SER A 215 3.87 -12.74 69.24
C SER A 215 3.90 -11.71 70.37
N LEU A 216 4.06 -10.43 70.04
CA LEU A 216 3.98 -9.34 71.02
C LEU A 216 2.60 -9.27 71.70
N LEU A 217 1.53 -9.60 70.98
CA LEU A 217 0.18 -9.73 71.55
C LEU A 217 0.13 -10.82 72.62
N GLN A 218 0.79 -11.96 72.39
CA GLN A 218 0.89 -13.03 73.39
C GLN A 218 1.70 -12.58 74.61
N ALA A 219 2.83 -11.88 74.40
CA ALA A 219 3.61 -11.30 75.49
C ALA A 219 2.76 -10.35 76.35
N ARG A 220 1.99 -9.45 75.72
CA ARG A 220 1.06 -8.56 76.42
C ARG A 220 0.03 -9.32 77.24
N ARG A 221 -0.58 -10.38 76.68
CA ARG A 221 -1.55 -11.21 77.42
C ARG A 221 -0.95 -11.80 78.69
N VAL A 222 0.27 -12.33 78.60
CA VAL A 222 0.97 -12.90 79.76
C VAL A 222 1.30 -11.83 80.80
N ILE A 223 1.79 -10.66 80.37
CA ILE A 223 2.02 -9.50 81.25
C ILE A 223 0.74 -9.12 82.01
N LEU A 224 -0.39 -8.97 81.31
CA LEU A 224 -1.68 -8.61 81.91
C LEU A 224 -2.22 -9.69 82.84
N GLN A 225 -2.12 -10.97 82.43
CA GLN A 225 -2.63 -12.10 83.20
C GLN A 225 -1.89 -12.27 84.52
N HIS A 226 -0.58 -12.06 84.53
CA HIS A 226 0.26 -12.23 85.71
C HIS A 226 0.53 -10.93 86.47
N GLN A 227 -0.01 -9.79 86.00
CA GLN A 227 0.19 -8.46 86.58
C GLN A 227 1.68 -8.10 86.76
N ILE A 228 2.51 -8.52 85.82
CA ILE A 228 3.95 -8.23 85.79
C ILE A 228 4.27 -7.10 84.81
N ARG A 229 5.40 -6.42 84.99
CA ARG A 229 5.87 -5.35 84.08
C ARG A 229 7.01 -5.77 83.16
N HIS A 230 7.60 -6.94 83.43
CA HIS A 230 8.74 -7.51 82.71
C HIS A 230 8.45 -8.96 82.40
N LEU A 231 8.84 -9.40 81.21
CA LEU A 231 8.63 -10.76 80.75
C LEU A 231 9.95 -11.34 80.25
N ALA A 232 10.30 -12.53 80.73
CA ALA A 232 11.44 -13.27 80.21
C ALA A 232 11.15 -13.84 78.81
N VAL A 233 12.14 -13.82 77.93
CA VAL A 233 12.07 -14.41 76.59
C VAL A 233 13.12 -15.50 76.48
N PHE A 234 12.67 -16.71 76.19
CA PHE A 234 13.50 -17.91 76.12
C PHE A 234 13.74 -18.37 74.68
N ASP A 235 14.95 -18.85 74.37
CA ASP A 235 15.22 -19.55 73.12
C ASP A 235 14.67 -21.00 73.12
N ALA A 236 14.91 -21.71 72.02
CA ALA A 236 14.52 -23.11 71.86
C ALA A 236 15.25 -24.05 72.85
N GLU A 237 16.40 -23.64 73.37
CA GLU A 237 17.18 -24.38 74.38
C GLU A 237 16.80 -23.98 75.83
N HIS A 238 15.71 -23.23 76.03
CA HIS A 238 15.24 -22.72 77.32
C HIS A 238 16.23 -21.80 78.05
N ARG A 239 17.16 -21.15 77.33
CA ARG A 239 18.03 -20.12 77.88
C ARG A 239 17.34 -18.77 77.83
N LEU A 240 17.53 -17.96 78.86
CA LEU A 240 17.03 -16.60 78.91
C LEU A 240 17.83 -15.73 77.92
N VAL A 241 17.17 -15.22 76.87
CA VAL A 241 17.81 -14.40 75.82
C VAL A 241 17.52 -12.92 76.01
N HIS A 242 16.26 -12.56 76.32
CA HIS A 242 15.85 -11.17 76.53
C HIS A 242 14.94 -11.05 77.75
N ILE A 243 14.94 -9.87 78.37
CA ILE A 243 13.89 -9.46 79.30
C ILE A 243 13.22 -8.24 78.67
N ILE A 244 11.94 -8.36 78.31
CA ILE A 244 11.20 -7.27 77.69
C ILE A 244 10.30 -6.59 78.71
N GLY A 245 10.35 -5.27 78.75
CA GLY A 245 9.44 -4.44 79.53
C GLY A 245 8.53 -3.60 78.64
N PHE A 246 7.80 -2.69 79.27
CA PHE A 246 6.93 -1.74 78.57
C PHE A 246 7.66 -0.81 77.59
N ARG A 247 8.94 -0.52 77.83
CA ARG A 247 9.77 0.30 76.94
C ARG A 247 9.94 -0.35 75.58
N GLU A 248 10.35 -1.61 75.55
CA GLU A 248 10.63 -2.36 74.33
C GLU A 248 9.34 -2.58 73.51
N ILE A 249 8.21 -2.77 74.19
CA ILE A 249 6.89 -2.90 73.56
C ILE A 249 6.49 -1.62 72.80
N ILE A 250 6.62 -0.45 73.44
CA ILE A 250 6.27 0.83 72.81
C ILE A 250 7.17 1.15 71.62
N GLN A 251 8.48 0.95 71.76
CA GLN A 251 9.42 1.21 70.67
C GLN A 251 9.08 0.40 69.41
N SER A 252 8.61 -0.83 69.59
CA SER A 252 8.14 -1.68 68.49
C SER A 252 6.89 -1.12 67.81
N ILE A 253 5.89 -0.68 68.59
CA ILE A 253 4.65 -0.08 68.09
C ILE A 253 4.92 1.20 67.28
N GLU A 254 5.79 2.09 67.77
CA GLU A 254 6.14 3.34 67.06
C GLU A 254 6.84 3.09 65.72
N HIS A 255 7.72 2.08 65.66
CA HIS A 255 8.46 1.75 64.45
C HIS A 255 7.53 1.28 63.33
N GLU A 256 6.57 0.40 63.64
CA GLU A 256 5.61 -0.13 62.66
C GLU A 256 4.68 0.98 62.13
N PHE A 257 4.19 1.84 63.01
CA PHE A 257 3.35 2.98 62.62
C PHE A 257 4.07 3.93 61.64
N LEU A 258 5.37 4.18 61.84
CA LEU A 258 6.17 4.98 60.92
C LEU A 258 6.31 4.31 59.54
N LEU A 259 6.46 2.99 59.48
CA LEU A 259 6.57 2.26 58.21
C LEU A 259 5.27 2.35 57.39
N GLU A 260 4.11 2.17 58.03
CA GLU A 260 2.80 2.29 57.37
C GLU A 260 2.57 3.68 56.76
N LEU A 261 2.90 4.74 57.51
CA LEU A 261 2.75 6.12 57.05
C LEU A 261 3.58 6.41 55.79
N HIS A 262 4.83 5.94 55.75
CA HIS A 262 5.70 6.10 54.59
C HIS A 262 5.19 5.32 53.37
N GLY A 263 4.58 4.16 53.56
CA GLY A 263 3.94 3.38 52.50
C GLY A 263 2.78 4.14 51.84
N ALA A 264 1.83 4.62 52.65
CA ALA A 264 0.65 5.33 52.16
C ALA A 264 1.01 6.64 51.39
N LEU A 265 2.03 7.37 51.84
CA LEU A 265 2.51 8.57 51.14
C LEU A 265 3.07 8.24 49.76
N ARG A 266 3.85 7.15 49.64
CA ARG A 266 4.40 6.71 48.36
C ARG A 266 3.31 6.32 47.36
N GLU A 267 2.32 5.53 47.79
CA GLU A 267 1.20 5.13 46.92
C GLU A 267 0.43 6.34 46.37
N ARG A 268 0.16 7.34 47.23
CA ARG A 268 -0.51 8.58 46.81
C ARG A 268 0.32 9.35 45.79
N ASP A 269 1.62 9.49 46.03
CA ASP A 269 2.50 10.26 45.15
C ASP A 269 2.65 9.57 43.78
N GLU A 270 2.73 8.24 43.75
CA GLU A 270 2.71 7.45 42.52
C GLU A 270 1.40 7.61 41.73
N ALA A 271 0.25 7.54 42.41
CA ALA A 271 -1.06 7.74 41.79
C ALA A 271 -1.21 9.16 41.20
N LEU A 272 -0.71 10.18 41.89
CA LEU A 272 -0.70 11.56 41.38
C LEU A 272 0.18 11.71 40.13
N LEU A 273 1.34 11.04 40.13
CA LEU A 273 2.28 11.09 39.01
C LEU A 273 1.70 10.40 37.78
N GLN A 274 1.05 9.24 37.96
CA GLN A 274 0.30 8.56 36.90
C GLN A 274 -0.84 9.42 36.34
N SER A 275 -1.64 10.04 37.20
CA SER A 275 -2.74 10.93 36.76
C SER A 275 -2.22 12.12 35.93
N ARG A 276 -1.14 12.76 36.37
CA ARG A 276 -0.47 13.83 35.60
C ARG A 276 0.07 13.35 34.27
N GLN A 277 0.69 12.18 34.22
CA GLN A 277 1.19 11.60 32.97
C GLN A 277 0.05 11.29 32.00
N SER A 278 -1.06 10.73 32.49
CA SER A 278 -2.25 10.44 31.67
C SER A 278 -2.85 11.71 31.07
N LEU A 279 -2.96 12.80 31.84
CA LEU A 279 -3.44 14.10 31.34
C LEU A 279 -2.51 14.68 30.28
N LEU A 280 -1.19 14.66 30.53
CA LEU A 280 -0.19 15.13 29.55
C LEU A 280 -0.19 14.30 28.26
N LEU A 281 -0.39 12.99 28.37
CA LEU A 281 -0.51 12.11 27.21
C LEU A 281 -1.78 12.42 26.42
N ALA A 282 -2.92 12.60 27.08
CA ALA A 282 -4.17 12.96 26.42
C ALA A 282 -4.07 14.30 25.65
N ASP A 283 -3.46 15.32 26.27
CA ASP A 283 -3.24 16.64 25.64
C ASP A 283 -2.28 16.55 24.44
N LYS A 284 -1.18 15.79 24.58
CA LYS A 284 -0.27 15.52 23.46
C LYS A 284 -0.91 14.75 22.32
N VAL A 285 -1.77 13.77 22.62
CA VAL A 285 -2.51 13.03 21.58
C VAL A 285 -3.46 13.98 20.86
N PHE A 286 -4.21 14.81 21.59
CA PHE A 286 -5.11 15.81 21.02
C PHE A 286 -4.38 16.80 20.08
N GLU A 287 -3.20 17.27 20.46
CA GLU A 287 -2.35 18.16 19.66
C GLU A 287 -1.71 17.47 18.43
N ALA A 288 -1.24 16.22 18.60
CA ALA A 288 -0.46 15.50 17.59
C ALA A 288 -1.31 14.77 16.54
N THR A 289 -2.61 14.54 16.78
CA THR A 289 -3.49 13.91 15.79
C THR A 289 -3.51 14.70 14.48
N MET A 290 -3.49 13.96 13.37
CA MET A 290 -3.61 14.54 12.01
C MET A 290 -5.07 14.78 11.61
N GLU A 291 -6.01 14.15 12.32
CA GLU A 291 -7.45 14.32 12.14
C GLU A 291 -7.93 15.57 12.89
N GLY A 292 -8.85 16.31 12.28
CA GLY A 292 -9.48 17.46 12.90
C GLY A 292 -10.42 17.01 14.01
N ILE A 293 -10.21 17.54 15.22
CA ILE A 293 -11.08 17.28 16.38
C ILE A 293 -11.79 18.57 16.74
N VAL A 294 -13.11 18.50 16.90
CA VAL A 294 -13.98 19.60 17.33
C VAL A 294 -14.83 19.12 18.50
N ILE A 295 -14.81 19.87 19.59
CA ILE A 295 -15.64 19.61 20.77
C ILE A 295 -16.63 20.76 20.89
N THR A 296 -17.92 20.44 20.94
CA THR A 296 -18.99 21.41 21.13
C THR A 296 -19.71 21.23 22.47
N ASP A 297 -20.50 22.22 22.88
CA ASP A 297 -21.52 22.03 23.91
C ASP A 297 -22.73 21.23 23.38
N GLY A 298 -23.69 20.93 24.25
CA GLY A 298 -24.95 20.25 23.91
C GLY A 298 -25.85 21.00 22.91
N ASN A 299 -25.60 22.30 22.67
CA ASN A 299 -26.30 23.13 21.68
C ASN A 299 -25.56 23.20 20.33
N GLY A 300 -24.37 22.60 20.23
CA GLY A 300 -23.56 22.58 19.01
C GLY A 300 -22.63 23.79 18.82
N PHE A 301 -22.37 24.59 19.86
CA PHE A 301 -21.35 25.64 19.83
C PHE A 301 -19.97 25.07 20.13
N ILE A 302 -19.00 25.37 19.25
CA ILE A 302 -17.62 24.90 19.36
C ILE A 302 -16.95 25.50 20.60
N GLN A 303 -16.48 24.64 21.49
CA GLN A 303 -15.73 25.01 22.70
C GLN A 303 -14.23 24.80 22.51
N SER A 304 -13.83 23.77 21.76
CA SER A 304 -12.42 23.47 21.50
C SER A 304 -12.21 22.85 20.13
N VAL A 305 -11.05 23.12 19.55
CA VAL A 305 -10.56 22.52 18.30
C VAL A 305 -9.07 22.22 18.43
N ASN A 306 -8.60 21.14 17.80
CA ASN A 306 -7.18 20.81 17.78
C ASN A 306 -6.43 21.52 16.63
N PRO A 307 -5.08 21.50 16.60
CA PRO A 307 -4.31 22.12 15.52
C PRO A 307 -4.62 21.57 14.12
N ALA A 308 -5.01 20.29 14.00
CA ALA A 308 -5.37 19.68 12.72
C ALA A 308 -6.64 20.30 12.11
N PHE A 309 -7.64 20.64 12.93
CA PHE A 309 -8.82 21.39 12.47
C PHE A 309 -8.41 22.66 11.72
N SER A 310 -7.48 23.42 12.28
CA SER A 310 -7.02 24.68 11.68
C SER A 310 -6.26 24.43 10.37
N ARG A 311 -5.40 23.39 10.33
CA ARG A 311 -4.67 23.00 9.11
C ARG A 311 -5.62 22.57 7.98
N ILE A 312 -6.66 21.81 8.29
CA ILE A 312 -7.60 21.30 7.29
C ILE A 312 -8.57 22.42 6.86
N THR A 313 -9.22 23.09 7.79
CA THR A 313 -10.31 24.03 7.44
C THR A 313 -9.82 25.41 7.03
N GLY A 314 -8.61 25.79 7.48
CA GLY A 314 -8.04 27.13 7.31
C GLY A 314 -8.59 28.19 8.27
N TYR A 315 -9.51 27.82 9.17
CA TYR A 315 -9.99 28.70 10.24
C TYR A 315 -9.07 28.59 11.46
N SER A 316 -8.78 29.71 12.12
CA SER A 316 -8.03 29.67 13.38
C SER A 316 -8.92 29.18 14.52
N ARG A 317 -8.28 28.75 15.62
CA ARG A 317 -9.00 28.38 16.85
C ARG A 317 -9.86 29.52 17.36
N GLU A 318 -9.37 30.76 17.35
CA GLU A 318 -10.13 31.92 17.82
C GLU A 318 -11.35 32.22 16.93
N GLU A 319 -11.26 31.94 15.64
CA GLU A 319 -12.37 32.14 14.70
C GLU A 319 -13.46 31.06 14.83
N ALA A 320 -13.08 29.84 15.22
CA ALA A 320 -13.98 28.71 15.34
C ALA A 320 -14.71 28.65 16.69
N ILE A 321 -14.06 29.03 17.79
CA ILE A 321 -14.66 28.99 19.13
C ILE A 321 -15.92 29.90 19.19
N GLY A 322 -16.99 29.38 19.78
CA GLY A 322 -18.28 30.07 19.90
C GLY A 322 -19.11 30.10 18.61
N LYS A 323 -18.64 29.50 17.52
CA LYS A 323 -19.42 29.29 16.29
C LYS A 323 -19.99 27.87 16.25
N THR A 324 -20.90 27.62 15.32
CA THR A 324 -21.40 26.27 15.04
C THR A 324 -20.64 25.66 13.86
N PRO A 325 -20.57 24.32 13.72
CA PRO A 325 -19.94 23.64 12.58
C PRO A 325 -20.48 24.05 11.19
N ALA A 326 -21.59 24.78 11.15
CA ALA A 326 -22.13 25.39 9.93
C ALA A 326 -21.14 26.34 9.22
N LEU A 327 -20.08 26.81 9.89
CA LEU A 327 -19.01 27.59 9.24
C LEU A 327 -18.37 26.86 8.05
N LEU A 328 -18.38 25.51 8.06
CA LEU A 328 -17.77 24.67 7.03
C LEU A 328 -18.75 24.30 5.89
N LYS A 329 -20.02 24.72 5.98
CA LYS A 329 -21.09 24.23 5.10
C LYS A 329 -20.85 24.58 3.62
N SER A 330 -20.78 23.55 2.78
CA SER A 330 -20.60 23.70 1.32
C SER A 330 -21.89 23.92 0.52
N GLY A 331 -23.04 23.54 1.09
CA GLY A 331 -24.33 23.49 0.38
C GLY A 331 -24.47 22.33 -0.62
N LYS A 332 -23.51 21.39 -0.68
CA LYS A 332 -23.61 20.18 -1.53
C LYS A 332 -24.53 19.10 -0.95
N GLN A 333 -24.64 19.03 0.38
CA GLN A 333 -25.55 18.10 1.04
C GLN A 333 -26.95 18.69 1.20
N SER A 334 -27.95 17.85 1.00
CA SER A 334 -29.36 18.22 1.05
C SER A 334 -29.82 18.49 2.50
N PRO A 335 -30.93 19.22 2.71
CA PRO A 335 -31.49 19.42 4.06
C PRO A 335 -31.81 18.10 4.78
N GLU A 336 -32.32 17.11 4.07
CA GLU A 336 -32.73 15.79 4.59
C GLU A 336 -31.53 15.03 5.17
N PHE A 337 -30.33 15.22 4.60
CA PHE A 337 -29.08 14.64 5.12
C PHE A 337 -28.78 15.13 6.54
N TYR A 338 -28.92 16.44 6.79
CA TYR A 338 -28.66 17.01 8.10
C TYR A 338 -29.73 16.61 9.12
N GLU A 339 -30.99 16.49 8.71
CA GLU A 339 -32.06 15.97 9.58
C GLU A 339 -31.78 14.53 10.02
N TYR A 340 -31.32 13.68 9.10
CA TYR A 340 -30.89 12.32 9.40
C TYR A 340 -29.72 12.28 10.39
N LEU A 341 -28.67 13.07 10.15
CA LEU A 341 -27.51 13.18 11.03
C LEU A 341 -27.91 13.54 12.47
N TRP A 342 -28.71 14.60 12.64
CA TRP A 342 -29.15 15.04 13.97
C TRP A 342 -30.07 14.03 14.66
N ARG A 343 -30.87 13.29 13.89
CA ARG A 343 -31.71 12.22 14.44
C ARG A 343 -30.85 11.09 15.00
N CYS A 344 -29.83 10.63 14.28
CA CYS A 344 -28.89 9.60 14.75
C CYS A 344 -28.15 10.06 16.02
N LEU A 345 -27.66 11.31 16.05
CA LEU A 345 -27.00 11.83 17.25
C LEU A 345 -27.91 11.90 18.48
N ARG A 346 -29.17 12.31 18.31
CA ARG A 346 -30.12 12.38 19.42
C ARG A 346 -30.55 11.00 19.93
N HIS A 347 -30.76 10.04 19.03
CA HIS A 347 -31.29 8.72 19.36
C HIS A 347 -30.18 7.71 19.71
N ASP A 348 -29.18 7.58 18.85
CA ASP A 348 -28.13 6.55 18.94
C ASP A 348 -26.85 7.08 19.60
N GLY A 349 -26.71 8.40 19.75
CA GLY A 349 -25.53 9.04 20.34
C GLY A 349 -24.29 9.04 19.43
N PHE A 350 -24.41 8.55 18.20
CA PHE A 350 -23.30 8.42 17.26
C PHE A 350 -23.78 8.64 15.82
N TRP A 351 -22.93 9.24 15.00
CA TRP A 351 -23.13 9.33 13.56
C TRP A 351 -21.79 9.29 12.83
N GLN A 352 -21.74 8.64 11.67
CA GLN A 352 -20.56 8.59 10.82
C GLN A 352 -20.97 8.68 9.35
N GLY A 353 -20.21 9.43 8.56
CA GLY A 353 -20.44 9.54 7.12
C GLY A 353 -19.52 10.53 6.42
N GLU A 354 -19.66 10.61 5.11
CA GLU A 354 -18.90 11.55 4.28
C GLU A 354 -19.66 12.87 4.11
N VAL A 355 -18.97 13.98 4.30
CA VAL A 355 -19.52 15.33 4.15
C VAL A 355 -18.62 16.13 3.21
N VAL A 356 -19.23 16.80 2.23
CA VAL A 356 -18.50 17.80 1.44
C VAL A 356 -18.61 19.13 2.16
N ASN A 357 -17.49 19.69 2.58
CA ASN A 357 -17.39 20.96 3.27
C ASN A 357 -16.55 21.96 2.47
N ARG A 358 -16.51 23.21 2.93
CA ARG A 358 -15.82 24.33 2.32
C ARG A 358 -14.81 24.90 3.29
N ARG A 359 -13.57 25.05 2.84
CA ARG A 359 -12.50 25.72 3.59
C ARG A 359 -12.70 27.24 3.58
N LYS A 360 -11.97 27.94 4.45
CA LYS A 360 -11.96 29.42 4.50
C LYS A 360 -11.63 30.08 3.17
N ASN A 361 -10.75 29.47 2.36
CA ASN A 361 -10.37 29.97 1.04
C ASN A 361 -11.39 29.68 -0.07
N GLY A 362 -12.53 29.05 0.25
CA GLY A 362 -13.59 28.73 -0.69
C GLY A 362 -13.46 27.36 -1.39
N LEU A 363 -12.33 26.66 -1.26
CA LEU A 363 -12.14 25.34 -1.85
C LEU A 363 -13.01 24.29 -1.14
N LEU A 364 -13.64 23.44 -1.95
CA LEU A 364 -14.39 22.29 -1.45
C LEU A 364 -13.44 21.17 -1.06
N TYR A 365 -13.79 20.45 -0.01
CA TYR A 365 -13.09 19.25 0.42
C TYR A 365 -14.10 18.21 0.93
N THR A 366 -13.77 16.94 0.76
CA THR A 366 -14.56 15.83 1.27
C THR A 366 -13.92 15.36 2.56
N GLU A 367 -14.68 15.37 3.64
CA GLU A 367 -14.27 14.83 4.92
C GLU A 367 -15.03 13.55 5.24
N HIS A 368 -14.32 12.61 5.87
CA HIS A 368 -14.96 11.51 6.57
C HIS A 368 -15.14 11.92 8.03
N LEU A 369 -16.38 12.10 8.45
CA LEU A 369 -16.76 12.71 9.73
C LEU A 369 -17.41 11.67 10.63
N SER A 370 -16.95 11.60 11.88
CA SER A 370 -17.52 10.81 12.96
C SER A 370 -17.88 11.74 14.11
N ILE A 371 -19.11 11.67 14.61
CA ILE A 371 -19.61 12.50 15.69
C ILE A 371 -20.15 11.62 16.80
N THR A 372 -19.69 11.83 18.04
CA THR A 372 -20.14 11.11 19.24
C THR A 372 -20.70 12.09 20.25
N ALA A 373 -21.85 11.76 20.84
CA ALA A 373 -22.47 12.52 21.92
C ALA A 373 -21.96 12.01 23.28
N ILE A 374 -21.41 12.91 24.10
CA ILE A 374 -21.04 12.66 25.49
C ILE A 374 -22.20 13.11 26.37
N ARG A 375 -22.74 12.17 27.15
CA ARG A 375 -23.91 12.38 28.01
C ARG A 375 -23.53 12.30 29.48
N ASP A 376 -24.32 12.96 30.32
CA ASP A 376 -24.22 12.84 31.77
C ASP A 376 -24.92 11.57 32.30
N GLU A 377 -24.89 11.39 33.63
CA GLU A 377 -25.55 10.27 34.32
C GLU A 377 -27.09 10.28 34.21
N HIS A 378 -27.68 11.39 33.78
CA HIS A 378 -29.11 11.57 33.56
C HIS A 378 -29.53 11.41 32.08
N GLY A 379 -28.56 11.17 31.18
CA GLY A 379 -28.78 10.97 29.75
C GLY A 379 -28.82 12.26 28.92
N GLU A 380 -28.63 13.42 29.55
CA GLU A 380 -28.56 14.73 28.88
C GLU A 380 -27.21 14.89 28.16
N CYS A 381 -27.24 15.46 26.95
CA CYS A 381 -26.03 15.62 26.15
C CYS A 381 -25.22 16.83 26.62
N LEU A 382 -24.03 16.58 27.18
CA LEU A 382 -23.10 17.63 27.62
C LEU A 382 -22.29 18.18 26.44
N HIS A 383 -21.77 17.29 25.60
CA HIS A 383 -20.85 17.65 24.51
C HIS A 383 -21.05 16.79 23.27
N TYR A 384 -20.72 17.32 22.09
CA TYR A 384 -20.47 16.51 20.91
C TYR A 384 -18.98 16.56 20.57
N VAL A 385 -18.40 15.40 20.29
CA VAL A 385 -17.02 15.27 19.79
C VAL A 385 -17.09 14.83 18.34
N ALA A 386 -16.66 15.71 17.44
CA ALA A 386 -16.54 15.45 16.02
C ALA A 386 -15.07 15.23 15.66
N VAL A 387 -14.77 14.10 15.04
CA VAL A 387 -13.46 13.76 14.50
C VAL A 387 -13.60 13.60 13.00
N PHE A 388 -12.78 14.31 12.23
CA PHE A 388 -12.82 14.24 10.77
C PHE A 388 -11.45 14.17 10.13
N SER A 389 -11.38 13.44 9.02
CA SER A 389 -10.21 13.35 8.17
C SER A 389 -10.52 13.88 6.77
N ASP A 390 -9.59 14.61 6.18
CA ASP A 390 -9.70 15.07 4.79
C ASP A 390 -9.34 13.94 3.83
N ILE A 391 -10.36 13.38 3.18
CA ILE A 391 -10.21 12.27 2.23
C ILE A 391 -10.20 12.75 0.77
N THR A 392 -10.13 14.07 0.53
CA THR A 392 -10.21 14.65 -0.82
C THR A 392 -9.16 14.07 -1.77
N GLN A 393 -7.89 14.02 -1.34
CA GLN A 393 -6.82 13.46 -2.18
C GLN A 393 -7.01 11.98 -2.45
N ARG A 394 -7.48 11.22 -1.45
CA ARG A 394 -7.78 9.80 -1.60
C ARG A 394 -8.89 9.56 -2.61
N LYS A 395 -10.00 10.30 -2.52
CA LYS A 395 -11.12 10.23 -3.47
C LYS A 395 -10.69 10.62 -4.88
N GLN A 396 -9.93 11.70 -5.02
CA GLN A 396 -9.36 12.11 -6.31
C GLN A 396 -8.41 11.04 -6.89
N ALA A 397 -7.61 10.40 -6.04
CA ALA A 397 -6.73 9.31 -6.45
C ALA A 397 -7.54 8.06 -6.85
N GLU A 398 -8.58 7.69 -6.09
CA GLU A 398 -9.49 6.59 -6.41
C GLU A 398 -10.23 6.84 -7.74
N GLU A 399 -10.79 8.04 -7.95
CA GLU A 399 -11.42 8.42 -9.22
C GLU A 399 -10.42 8.41 -10.37
N ARG A 400 -9.19 8.89 -10.14
CA ARG A 400 -8.13 8.88 -11.15
C ARG A 400 -7.66 7.46 -11.46
N LEU A 401 -7.55 6.58 -10.47
CA LEU A 401 -7.24 5.17 -10.66
C LEU A 401 -8.36 4.46 -11.41
N HIS A 402 -9.63 4.73 -11.07
CA HIS A 402 -10.78 4.19 -11.80
C HIS A 402 -10.83 4.68 -13.24
N PHE A 403 -10.49 5.96 -13.48
CA PHE A 403 -10.36 6.50 -14.82
C PHE A 403 -9.22 5.81 -15.58
N LEU A 404 -8.01 5.71 -15.01
CA LEU A 404 -6.84 5.07 -15.63
C LEU A 404 -7.01 3.56 -15.85
N ALA A 405 -7.78 2.88 -14.99
CA ALA A 405 -8.10 1.46 -15.15
C ALA A 405 -8.97 1.20 -16.38
N ASN A 406 -9.76 2.20 -16.79
CA ASN A 406 -10.80 2.07 -17.82
C ASN A 406 -10.57 2.96 -19.06
N HIS A 407 -9.63 3.90 -19.02
CA HIS A 407 -9.36 4.86 -20.10
C HIS A 407 -7.87 4.93 -20.41
N ASP A 408 -7.54 5.18 -21.67
CA ASP A 408 -6.20 5.46 -22.16
C ASP A 408 -5.74 6.83 -21.65
N ALA A 409 -4.56 6.86 -21.02
CA ALA A 409 -4.07 8.07 -20.35
C ALA A 409 -3.73 9.22 -21.32
N LEU A 410 -3.41 8.89 -22.58
CA LEU A 410 -3.04 9.88 -23.59
C LEU A 410 -4.28 10.48 -24.27
N THR A 411 -5.18 9.63 -24.76
CA THR A 411 -6.32 10.07 -25.58
C THR A 411 -7.60 10.31 -24.76
N GLY A 412 -7.68 9.81 -23.53
CA GLY A 412 -8.89 9.85 -22.71
C GLY A 412 -10.02 8.94 -23.20
N LEU A 413 -9.79 8.16 -24.27
CA LEU A 413 -10.73 7.17 -24.77
C LEU A 413 -10.79 5.95 -23.82
N PRO A 414 -11.90 5.19 -23.80
CA PRO A 414 -11.93 3.84 -23.25
C PRO A 414 -10.69 3.03 -23.67
N ASN A 415 -10.07 2.37 -22.71
CA ASN A 415 -8.96 1.46 -22.96
C ASN A 415 -9.47 0.06 -23.31
N ARG A 416 -8.54 -0.87 -23.53
CA ARG A 416 -8.87 -2.27 -23.84
C ARG A 416 -9.83 -2.92 -22.84
N THR A 417 -9.66 -2.69 -21.54
CA THR A 417 -10.50 -3.28 -20.49
C THR A 417 -11.95 -2.84 -20.63
N LEU A 418 -12.19 -1.51 -20.62
CA LEU A 418 -13.53 -0.96 -20.73
C LEU A 418 -14.19 -1.26 -22.10
N PHE A 419 -13.38 -1.30 -23.17
CA PHE A 419 -13.86 -1.68 -24.48
C PHE A 419 -14.39 -3.13 -24.54
N ILE A 420 -13.64 -4.10 -23.99
CA ILE A 420 -14.09 -5.50 -23.95
C ILE A 420 -15.38 -5.64 -23.14
N GLU A 421 -15.48 -4.98 -21.98
CA GLU A 421 -16.70 -4.98 -21.17
C GLU A 421 -17.90 -4.43 -21.95
N LYS A 422 -17.72 -3.30 -22.66
CA LYS A 422 -18.76 -2.72 -23.51
C LYS A 422 -19.14 -3.62 -24.69
N LEU A 423 -18.17 -4.26 -25.34
CA LEU A 423 -18.42 -5.18 -26.43
C LEU A 423 -19.20 -6.41 -25.96
N GLN A 424 -18.85 -6.97 -24.80
CA GLN A 424 -19.60 -8.07 -24.18
C GLN A 424 -21.04 -7.65 -23.86
N SER A 425 -21.23 -6.48 -23.25
CA SER A 425 -22.58 -5.95 -22.99
C SER A 425 -23.38 -5.74 -24.27
N ALA A 426 -22.74 -5.24 -25.34
CA ALA A 426 -23.39 -5.06 -26.63
C ALA A 426 -23.81 -6.40 -27.26
N VAL A 427 -23.00 -7.46 -27.15
CA VAL A 427 -23.36 -8.82 -27.59
C VAL A 427 -24.58 -9.33 -26.80
N GLU A 428 -24.60 -9.16 -25.48
CA GLU A 428 -25.72 -9.61 -24.64
C GLU A 428 -27.02 -8.88 -24.98
N GLN A 429 -26.97 -7.56 -25.09
CA GLN A 429 -28.13 -6.74 -25.47
C GLN A 429 -28.61 -7.06 -26.89
N ALA A 430 -27.69 -7.20 -27.84
CA ALA A 430 -28.01 -7.51 -29.23
C ALA A 430 -28.67 -8.88 -29.37
N ARG A 431 -28.22 -9.89 -28.61
CA ARG A 431 -28.87 -11.21 -28.53
C ARG A 431 -30.28 -11.13 -27.93
N GLN A 432 -30.47 -10.33 -26.89
CA GLN A 432 -31.75 -10.21 -26.21
C GLN A 432 -32.81 -9.50 -27.05
N PHE A 433 -32.40 -8.47 -27.81
CA PHE A 433 -33.32 -7.60 -28.55
C PHE A 433 -33.28 -7.79 -30.08
N ASP A 434 -32.61 -8.85 -30.56
CA ASP A 434 -32.40 -9.16 -31.98
C ASP A 434 -31.89 -7.96 -32.80
N ARG A 435 -30.88 -7.28 -32.25
CA ARG A 435 -30.26 -6.09 -32.85
C ARG A 435 -28.93 -6.44 -33.49
N ARG A 436 -28.54 -5.66 -34.49
CA ARG A 436 -27.22 -5.74 -35.13
C ARG A 436 -26.33 -4.58 -34.70
N PHE A 437 -25.05 -4.85 -34.65
CA PHE A 437 -24.02 -3.84 -34.45
C PHE A 437 -22.79 -4.19 -35.30
N ALA A 438 -21.94 -3.19 -35.53
CA ALA A 438 -20.68 -3.36 -36.23
C ALA A 438 -19.52 -2.99 -35.31
N LEU A 439 -18.46 -3.80 -35.34
CA LEU A 439 -17.19 -3.50 -34.73
C LEU A 439 -16.19 -3.15 -35.84
N LEU A 440 -15.58 -1.97 -35.74
CA LEU A 440 -14.52 -1.51 -36.61
C LEU A 440 -13.20 -1.55 -35.82
N PHE A 441 -12.18 -2.16 -36.41
CA PHE A 441 -10.81 -2.16 -35.93
C PHE A 441 -9.97 -1.30 -36.87
N ILE A 442 -9.28 -0.29 -36.34
CA ILE A 442 -8.60 0.75 -37.10
C ILE A 442 -7.14 0.75 -36.69
N ASP A 443 -6.24 0.74 -37.66
CA ASP A 443 -4.80 0.85 -37.45
C ASP A 443 -4.23 1.95 -38.34
N LEU A 444 -3.37 2.80 -37.78
CA LEU A 444 -2.79 3.93 -38.51
C LEU A 444 -1.59 3.47 -39.35
N ASP A 445 -1.69 3.66 -40.67
CA ASP A 445 -0.66 3.23 -41.58
C ASP A 445 0.63 4.05 -41.40
N ARG A 446 1.77 3.36 -41.27
CA ARG A 446 3.10 3.97 -41.17
C ARG A 446 3.26 4.95 -39.99
N PHE A 447 2.46 4.84 -38.92
CA PHE A 447 2.59 5.69 -37.73
C PHE A 447 4.00 5.66 -37.12
N LYS A 448 4.68 4.50 -37.17
CA LYS A 448 6.08 4.38 -36.76
C LYS A 448 7.01 5.37 -37.48
N MET A 449 6.80 5.63 -38.77
CA MET A 449 7.60 6.59 -39.53
C MET A 449 7.43 8.03 -39.00
N VAL A 450 6.23 8.39 -38.55
CA VAL A 450 5.96 9.69 -37.92
C VAL A 450 6.75 9.81 -36.62
N ASN A 451 6.73 8.78 -35.77
CA ASN A 451 7.53 8.76 -34.54
C ASN A 451 9.04 8.83 -34.81
N ASP A 452 9.53 8.07 -35.78
CA ASP A 452 10.95 8.01 -36.12
C ASP A 452 11.46 9.33 -36.74
N THR A 453 10.58 10.08 -37.43
CA THR A 453 10.95 11.32 -38.15
C THR A 453 10.74 12.58 -37.30
N LEU A 454 9.63 12.67 -36.57
CA LEU A 454 9.20 13.88 -35.85
C LEU A 454 9.26 13.74 -34.32
N GLY A 455 9.58 12.53 -33.83
CA GLY A 455 9.67 12.21 -32.42
C GLY A 455 8.33 11.80 -31.79
N HIS A 456 8.40 11.11 -30.65
CA HIS A 456 7.23 10.57 -29.96
C HIS A 456 6.19 11.63 -29.54
N HIS A 457 6.63 12.86 -29.21
CA HIS A 457 5.69 13.94 -28.86
C HIS A 457 4.77 14.32 -30.04
N ALA A 458 5.30 14.29 -31.27
CA ALA A 458 4.50 14.54 -32.47
C ALA A 458 3.51 13.36 -32.72
N GLY A 459 3.95 12.12 -32.50
CA GLY A 459 3.06 10.96 -32.54
C GLY A 459 1.92 11.04 -31.53
N ASP A 460 2.22 11.48 -30.30
CA ASP A 460 1.23 11.64 -29.25
C ASP A 460 0.19 12.72 -29.59
N GLU A 461 0.61 13.87 -30.14
CA GLU A 461 -0.29 14.91 -30.65
C GLU A 461 -1.20 14.39 -31.77
N LEU A 462 -0.64 13.60 -32.69
CA LEU A 462 -1.40 12.99 -33.77
C LEU A 462 -2.47 12.03 -33.25
N LEU A 463 -2.12 11.17 -32.28
CA LEU A 463 -3.05 10.24 -31.65
C LEU A 463 -4.19 10.95 -30.92
N MET A 464 -3.89 12.01 -30.17
CA MET A 464 -4.92 12.83 -29.49
C MET A 464 -5.88 13.49 -30.49
N ARG A 465 -5.35 13.98 -31.63
CA ARG A 465 -6.18 14.59 -32.67
C ARG A 465 -7.08 13.56 -33.36
N ILE A 466 -6.54 12.40 -33.73
CA ILE A 466 -7.31 11.30 -34.33
C ILE A 466 -8.41 10.84 -33.38
N ALA A 467 -8.10 10.68 -32.08
CA ALA A 467 -9.10 10.36 -31.06
C ALA A 467 -10.25 11.38 -31.04
N SER A 468 -9.94 12.68 -31.09
CA SER A 468 -10.94 13.74 -31.11
C SER A 468 -11.80 13.74 -32.38
N GLU A 469 -11.19 13.53 -33.56
CA GLU A 469 -11.94 13.43 -34.83
C GLU A 469 -12.85 12.21 -34.86
N LEU A 470 -12.36 11.05 -34.39
CA LEU A 470 -13.17 9.83 -34.28
C LEU A 470 -14.39 10.06 -33.39
N GLN A 471 -14.22 10.69 -32.22
CA GLN A 471 -15.33 11.04 -31.33
C GLN A 471 -16.35 12.00 -31.96
N ARG A 472 -15.91 12.89 -32.86
CA ARG A 472 -16.77 13.86 -33.54
C ARG A 472 -17.60 13.24 -34.66
N ILE A 473 -17.03 12.26 -35.37
CA ILE A 473 -17.65 11.61 -36.54
C ILE A 473 -18.61 10.50 -36.11
N VAL A 474 -18.26 9.81 -35.03
CA VAL A 474 -19.02 8.67 -34.51
C VAL A 474 -20.22 9.17 -33.68
N PRO A 475 -21.43 8.59 -33.84
CA PRO A 475 -22.62 9.02 -33.10
C PRO A 475 -22.45 8.88 -31.57
N ASN A 476 -23.13 9.73 -30.78
CA ASN A 476 -23.06 9.72 -29.30
C ASN A 476 -23.42 8.37 -28.64
N LEU A 477 -24.16 7.50 -29.33
CA LEU A 477 -24.55 6.17 -28.84
C LEU A 477 -23.51 5.07 -29.17
N SER A 478 -22.44 5.41 -29.88
CA SER A 478 -21.38 4.49 -30.28
C SER A 478 -20.14 4.72 -29.44
N THR A 479 -19.31 3.68 -29.27
CA THR A 479 -18.12 3.76 -28.42
C THR A 479 -16.86 3.77 -29.28
N VAL A 480 -16.03 4.81 -29.14
CA VAL A 480 -14.67 4.87 -29.67
C VAL A 480 -13.69 4.49 -28.57
N SER A 481 -12.72 3.63 -28.84
CA SER A 481 -11.72 3.17 -27.86
C SER A 481 -10.33 3.12 -28.47
N ARG A 482 -9.28 3.12 -27.64
CA ARG A 482 -7.90 2.88 -28.05
C ARG A 482 -7.36 1.66 -27.32
N LEU A 483 -6.92 0.65 -28.07
CA LEU A 483 -6.47 -0.62 -27.49
C LEU A 483 -5.01 -0.55 -27.08
N SER A 484 -4.15 -0.15 -28.01
CA SER A 484 -2.70 -0.05 -27.84
C SER A 484 -2.11 0.77 -28.99
N GLY A 485 -0.97 1.44 -28.77
CA GLY A 485 -0.19 2.04 -29.86
C GLY A 485 -1.02 2.92 -30.81
N ASP A 486 -1.06 2.53 -32.08
CA ASP A 486 -1.79 3.11 -33.21
C ASP A 486 -3.14 2.43 -33.51
N GLU A 487 -3.63 1.57 -32.62
CA GLU A 487 -4.85 0.79 -32.80
C GLU A 487 -6.06 1.41 -32.07
N PHE A 488 -7.10 1.72 -32.84
CA PHE A 488 -8.38 2.22 -32.37
C PHE A 488 -9.50 1.23 -32.70
N THR A 489 -10.57 1.24 -31.90
CA THR A 489 -11.79 0.51 -32.21
C THR A 489 -13.02 1.39 -32.13
N VAL A 490 -14.00 1.10 -32.97
CA VAL A 490 -15.31 1.77 -32.95
C VAL A 490 -16.41 0.72 -32.91
N LEU A 491 -17.26 0.80 -31.89
CA LEU A 491 -18.45 -0.02 -31.73
C LEU A 491 -19.67 0.81 -32.16
N LEU A 492 -20.23 0.46 -33.33
CA LEU A 492 -21.44 1.08 -33.89
C LEU A 492 -22.67 0.24 -33.53
N GLU A 493 -23.45 0.71 -32.56
CA GLU A 493 -24.66 0.03 -32.09
C GLU A 493 -25.91 0.43 -32.92
N ASN A 494 -26.90 -0.47 -32.99
CA ASN A 494 -28.17 -0.28 -33.69
C ASN A 494 -28.04 -0.06 -35.22
N VAL A 495 -27.21 -0.87 -35.86
CA VAL A 495 -27.01 -0.82 -37.31
C VAL A 495 -28.16 -1.51 -38.04
N VAL A 496 -28.71 -0.87 -39.08
CA VAL A 496 -29.80 -1.44 -39.90
C VAL A 496 -29.29 -2.04 -41.21
N THR A 497 -28.28 -1.41 -41.84
CA THR A 497 -27.75 -1.87 -43.13
C THR A 497 -26.22 -1.83 -43.18
N VAL A 498 -25.63 -2.75 -43.95
CA VAL A 498 -24.17 -2.83 -44.18
C VAL A 498 -23.65 -1.55 -44.86
N GLN A 499 -24.45 -0.93 -45.73
CA GLN A 499 -24.11 0.33 -46.40
C GLN A 499 -23.93 1.49 -45.41
N GLN A 500 -24.68 1.53 -44.31
CA GLN A 500 -24.47 2.53 -43.26
C GLN A 500 -23.10 2.37 -42.62
N VAL A 501 -22.67 1.14 -42.36
CA VAL A 501 -21.35 0.84 -41.78
C VAL A 501 -20.23 1.21 -42.75
N ALA A 502 -20.38 0.84 -44.03
CA ALA A 502 -19.42 1.18 -45.08
C ALA A 502 -19.26 2.70 -45.24
N SER A 503 -20.37 3.44 -45.27
CA SER A 503 -20.35 4.91 -45.35
C SER A 503 -19.66 5.55 -44.14
N ARG A 504 -19.85 4.99 -42.94
CA ARG A 504 -19.17 5.44 -41.71
C ARG A 504 -17.69 5.12 -41.73
N ALA A 505 -17.30 3.93 -42.16
CA ALA A 505 -15.90 3.55 -42.33
C ALA A 505 -15.18 4.48 -43.32
N GLN A 506 -15.82 4.80 -44.45
CA GLN A 506 -15.28 5.77 -45.40
C GLN A 506 -15.13 7.17 -44.78
N SER A 507 -16.13 7.65 -44.06
CA SER A 507 -16.05 8.96 -43.38
C SER A 507 -14.91 9.02 -42.35
N ILE A 508 -14.64 7.90 -41.67
CA ILE A 508 -13.51 7.78 -40.75
C ILE A 508 -12.17 7.83 -41.50
N LEU A 509 -12.03 7.08 -42.61
CA LEU A 509 -10.83 7.11 -43.45
C LEU A 509 -10.54 8.51 -43.99
N ASP A 510 -11.56 9.18 -44.52
CA ASP A 510 -11.43 10.52 -45.10
C ASP A 510 -10.98 11.54 -44.05
N ALA A 511 -11.46 11.41 -42.81
CA ALA A 511 -11.08 12.29 -41.72
C ALA A 511 -9.67 12.04 -41.19
N ILE A 512 -9.23 10.78 -41.13
CA ILE A 512 -7.85 10.45 -40.74
C ILE A 512 -6.87 10.88 -41.83
N SER A 513 -7.24 10.72 -43.10
CA SER A 513 -6.42 11.06 -44.28
C SER A 513 -6.32 12.56 -44.56
N ALA A 514 -7.06 13.39 -43.83
CA ALA A 514 -6.99 14.84 -43.96
C ALA A 514 -5.64 15.39 -43.44
N GLU A 515 -5.14 16.44 -44.10
CA GLU A 515 -3.87 17.08 -43.72
C GLU A 515 -3.88 17.50 -42.24
N SER A 516 -2.95 16.93 -41.46
CA SER A 516 -2.82 17.18 -40.04
C SER A 516 -1.54 17.94 -39.75
N THR A 517 -1.68 19.19 -39.30
CA THR A 517 -0.54 19.94 -38.76
C THR A 517 -0.15 19.41 -37.38
N VAL A 518 1.08 18.93 -37.23
CA VAL A 518 1.67 18.44 -35.98
C VAL A 518 3.04 19.09 -35.83
N ALA A 519 3.36 19.67 -34.67
CA ALA A 519 4.61 20.43 -34.45
C ALA A 519 4.91 21.52 -35.52
N GLY A 520 3.87 22.08 -36.16
CA GLY A 520 4.02 23.10 -37.21
C GLY A 520 4.33 22.59 -38.62
N GLN A 521 4.34 21.26 -38.84
CA GLN A 521 4.50 20.63 -40.16
C GLN A 521 3.23 19.88 -40.57
N GLY A 522 2.91 19.89 -41.87
CA GLY A 522 1.79 19.12 -42.42
C GLY A 522 2.17 17.64 -42.54
N VAL A 523 1.38 16.77 -41.92
CA VAL A 523 1.54 15.31 -41.94
C VAL A 523 0.29 14.69 -42.56
N PHE A 524 0.51 13.77 -43.51
CA PHE A 524 -0.52 12.90 -44.05
C PHE A 524 -0.35 11.51 -43.48
N ILE A 525 -1.39 11.00 -42.82
CA ILE A 525 -1.45 9.63 -42.33
C ILE A 525 -2.72 8.98 -42.84
N SER A 526 -2.64 7.72 -43.27
CA SER A 526 -3.83 6.94 -43.64
C SER A 526 -4.14 5.91 -42.56
N ALA A 527 -5.27 5.24 -42.68
CA ALA A 527 -5.61 4.12 -41.81
C ALA A 527 -6.12 2.93 -42.60
N SER A 528 -5.95 1.75 -42.01
CA SER A 528 -6.53 0.50 -42.49
C SER A 528 -7.62 0.06 -41.52
N ILE A 529 -8.83 -0.21 -42.02
CA ILE A 529 -10.00 -0.54 -41.19
C ILE A 529 -10.53 -1.95 -41.49
N GLY A 530 -10.70 -2.76 -40.46
CA GLY A 530 -11.38 -4.05 -40.52
C GLY A 530 -12.74 -3.99 -39.85
N ILE A 531 -13.74 -4.63 -40.43
CA ILE A 531 -15.13 -4.53 -39.96
C ILE A 531 -15.70 -5.93 -39.72
N SER A 532 -16.23 -6.18 -38.53
CA SER A 532 -17.01 -7.39 -38.21
C SER A 532 -18.44 -7.03 -37.79
N MET A 533 -19.42 -7.73 -38.33
CA MET A 533 -20.85 -7.56 -38.08
C MET A 533 -21.36 -8.61 -37.09
N PHE A 534 -22.16 -8.19 -36.10
CA PHE A 534 -22.89 -9.13 -35.25
C PHE A 534 -24.35 -9.25 -35.73
N PRO A 535 -24.91 -10.48 -35.82
CA PRO A 535 -24.32 -11.77 -35.43
C PRO A 535 -23.55 -12.52 -36.54
N GLU A 536 -23.47 -11.99 -37.75
CA GLU A 536 -23.00 -12.71 -38.95
C GLU A 536 -21.53 -13.18 -38.86
N ASP A 537 -20.67 -12.35 -38.29
CA ASP A 537 -19.22 -12.56 -38.24
C ASP A 537 -18.75 -13.11 -36.89
N GLY A 538 -19.64 -13.39 -35.95
CA GLY A 538 -19.26 -13.98 -34.67
C GLY A 538 -20.34 -13.88 -33.60
N ALA A 539 -20.47 -14.93 -32.79
CA ALA A 539 -21.45 -14.94 -31.71
C ALA A 539 -20.91 -14.31 -30.41
N MET A 540 -19.59 -14.25 -30.20
CA MET A 540 -18.96 -13.81 -28.95
C MET A 540 -18.03 -12.62 -29.20
N ALA A 541 -17.81 -11.79 -28.17
CA ALA A 541 -16.96 -10.60 -28.24
C ALA A 541 -15.55 -10.90 -28.78
N ASP A 542 -14.89 -11.94 -28.27
CA ASP A 542 -13.53 -12.31 -28.70
C ASP A 542 -13.48 -12.71 -30.17
N ALA A 543 -14.50 -13.42 -30.66
CA ALA A 543 -14.58 -13.84 -32.06
C ALA A 543 -14.74 -12.64 -32.99
N LEU A 544 -15.62 -11.69 -32.65
CA LEU A 544 -15.80 -10.45 -33.41
C LEU A 544 -14.50 -9.64 -33.45
N LEU A 545 -13.81 -9.51 -32.31
CA LEU A 545 -12.57 -8.75 -32.22
C LEU A 545 -11.47 -9.34 -33.11
N VAL A 546 -11.26 -10.66 -33.04
CA VAL A 546 -10.28 -11.38 -33.88
C VAL A 546 -10.64 -11.25 -35.37
N ASN A 547 -11.93 -11.31 -35.70
CA ASN A 547 -12.40 -11.23 -37.08
C ASN A 547 -12.27 -9.81 -37.65
N ALA A 548 -12.53 -8.78 -36.85
CA ALA A 548 -12.29 -7.38 -37.22
C ALA A 548 -10.80 -7.09 -37.43
N ASP A 549 -9.93 -7.59 -36.54
CA ASP A 549 -8.46 -7.49 -36.68
C ASP A 549 -7.97 -8.19 -37.98
N THR A 550 -8.47 -9.40 -38.25
CA THR A 550 -8.17 -10.14 -39.48
C THR A 550 -8.59 -9.36 -40.74
N ALA A 551 -9.74 -8.69 -40.70
CA ALA A 551 -10.19 -7.84 -41.81
C ALA A 551 -9.32 -6.58 -41.97
N MET A 552 -8.84 -5.99 -40.88
CA MET A 552 -7.96 -4.83 -40.88
C MET A 552 -6.61 -5.17 -41.53
N TYR A 553 -6.04 -6.32 -41.18
CA TYR A 553 -4.79 -6.78 -41.79
C TYR A 553 -4.93 -6.93 -43.31
N ARG A 554 -6.08 -7.38 -43.82
CA ARG A 554 -6.34 -7.43 -45.27
C ARG A 554 -6.49 -6.07 -45.91
N ALA A 555 -7.05 -5.10 -45.20
CA ALA A 555 -7.06 -3.73 -45.68
C ALA A 555 -5.62 -3.22 -45.92
N LYS A 556 -4.67 -3.60 -45.05
CA LYS A 556 -3.25 -3.31 -45.24
C LYS A 556 -2.65 -4.00 -46.47
N GLU A 557 -2.98 -5.27 -46.71
CA GLU A 557 -2.49 -6.03 -47.88
C GLU A 557 -3.02 -5.46 -49.21
N ARG A 558 -4.28 -4.98 -49.23
CA ARG A 558 -4.93 -4.46 -50.44
C ARG A 558 -4.56 -3.01 -50.81
N GLY A 559 -3.44 -2.51 -50.29
CA GLY A 559 -2.91 -1.19 -50.64
C GLY A 559 -3.05 -0.12 -49.56
N LYS A 560 -3.42 -0.48 -48.32
CA LYS A 560 -3.62 0.45 -47.19
C LYS A 560 -4.68 1.52 -47.50
N ASN A 561 -4.95 2.43 -46.57
CA ASN A 561 -5.96 3.49 -46.75
C ASN A 561 -7.35 3.01 -47.26
N ASN A 562 -7.83 1.88 -46.74
CA ASN A 562 -9.12 1.32 -47.14
C ASN A 562 -9.77 0.57 -45.97
N PHE A 563 -11.02 0.13 -46.17
CA PHE A 563 -11.71 -0.73 -45.21
C PHE A 563 -12.11 -2.07 -45.83
N GLN A 564 -12.17 -3.12 -45.01
CA GLN A 564 -12.61 -4.46 -45.42
C GLN A 564 -13.60 -5.04 -44.42
N PHE A 565 -14.67 -5.66 -44.91
CA PHE A 565 -15.54 -6.49 -44.09
C PHE A 565 -14.94 -7.88 -43.92
N TYR A 566 -15.11 -8.45 -42.73
CA TYR A 566 -14.85 -9.86 -42.50
C TYR A 566 -15.82 -10.71 -43.32
N THR A 567 -15.32 -11.81 -43.87
CA THR A 567 -16.15 -12.85 -44.51
C THR A 567 -15.64 -14.21 -44.04
N ALA A 568 -16.50 -15.23 -43.93
CA ALA A 568 -16.08 -16.56 -43.47
C ALA A 568 -15.06 -17.25 -44.41
N ASP A 569 -14.92 -16.77 -45.65
CA ASP A 569 -13.93 -17.22 -46.65
C ASP A 569 -12.47 -16.79 -46.30
N MET A 570 -12.27 -16.10 -45.17
CA MET A 570 -11.04 -15.37 -44.90
C MET A 570 -9.94 -16.12 -44.12
N ASN A 571 -10.30 -17.03 -43.21
CA ASN A 571 -9.29 -17.84 -42.49
C ASN A 571 -8.67 -18.96 -43.35
N ALA A 572 -9.41 -19.48 -44.34
CA ALA A 572 -8.91 -20.50 -45.26
C ALA A 572 -7.74 -19.98 -46.12
N ARG A 573 -7.87 -18.75 -46.66
CA ARG A 573 -6.89 -18.16 -47.56
C ARG A 573 -5.55 -17.79 -46.89
N ALA A 574 -5.53 -17.42 -45.61
CA ALA A 574 -4.27 -17.10 -44.92
C ALA A 574 -3.43 -18.37 -44.67
N ILE A 575 -4.07 -19.48 -44.32
CA ILE A 575 -3.42 -20.79 -44.19
C ILE A 575 -3.02 -21.34 -45.56
N GLU A 576 -3.88 -21.20 -46.58
CA GLU A 576 -3.54 -21.56 -47.97
C GLU A 576 -2.37 -20.75 -48.50
N ARG A 577 -2.30 -19.44 -48.19
CA ARG A 577 -1.19 -18.58 -48.57
C ARG A 577 0.13 -19.03 -47.96
N LEU A 578 0.16 -19.31 -46.66
CA LEU A 578 1.36 -19.85 -46.00
C LEU A 578 1.79 -21.21 -46.56
N LYS A 579 0.83 -22.10 -46.86
CA LYS A 579 1.11 -23.37 -47.53
C LYS A 579 1.66 -23.16 -48.94
N MET A 580 1.09 -22.22 -49.70
CA MET A 580 1.48 -21.90 -51.06
C MET A 580 2.87 -21.26 -51.12
N GLU A 581 3.20 -20.36 -50.19
CA GLU A 581 4.54 -19.79 -50.04
C GLU A 581 5.59 -20.87 -49.73
N TYR A 582 5.28 -21.77 -48.78
CA TYR A 582 6.16 -22.90 -48.47
C TYR A 582 6.37 -23.84 -49.65
N SER A 583 5.30 -24.19 -50.38
CA SER A 583 5.40 -25.02 -51.59
C SER A 583 6.18 -24.32 -52.71
N LEU A 584 6.00 -23.01 -52.89
CA LEU A 584 6.69 -22.24 -53.94
C LEU A 584 8.22 -22.20 -53.71
N HIS A 585 8.65 -22.10 -52.45
CA HIS A 585 10.07 -22.18 -52.10
C HIS A 585 10.69 -23.55 -52.46
N ARG A 586 9.91 -24.63 -52.40
CA ARG A 586 10.35 -25.97 -52.83
C ARG A 586 10.35 -26.15 -54.35
N ALA A 587 9.39 -25.53 -55.04
CA ALA A 587 9.19 -25.68 -56.48
C ALA A 587 10.45 -25.36 -57.30
N LEU A 588 11.21 -24.33 -56.89
CA LEU A 588 12.48 -23.93 -57.50
C LEU A 588 13.56 -25.04 -57.46
N ALA A 589 13.52 -25.92 -56.47
CA ALA A 589 14.51 -26.97 -56.28
C ALA A 589 14.08 -28.35 -56.83
N GLN A 590 12.82 -28.49 -57.26
CA GLN A 590 12.20 -29.78 -57.59
C GLN A 590 11.64 -29.86 -59.02
N ASP A 591 12.12 -29.01 -59.93
CA ASP A 591 11.71 -28.97 -61.35
C ASP A 591 10.17 -28.85 -61.54
N GLU A 592 9.48 -28.16 -60.62
CA GLU A 592 8.01 -27.97 -60.67
C GLU A 592 7.60 -26.75 -61.49
N LEU A 593 8.56 -25.93 -61.91
CA LEU A 593 8.34 -24.74 -62.74
C LEU A 593 8.62 -25.05 -64.21
N GLU A 594 7.78 -24.54 -65.11
CA GLU A 594 7.95 -24.65 -66.55
C GLU A 594 7.71 -23.28 -67.22
N VAL A 595 8.39 -23.01 -68.33
CA VAL A 595 8.13 -21.83 -69.17
C VAL A 595 7.32 -22.24 -70.39
N TRP A 596 6.12 -21.67 -70.51
CA TRP A 596 5.30 -21.78 -71.71
C TRP A 596 5.48 -20.53 -72.58
N TYR A 597 5.20 -20.66 -73.87
CA TYR A 597 5.43 -19.61 -74.84
C TYR A 597 4.13 -19.28 -75.56
N GLN A 598 3.77 -18.00 -75.58
CA GLN A 598 2.64 -17.52 -76.37
C GLN A 598 3.14 -16.75 -77.60
N PRO A 599 2.80 -17.15 -78.83
CA PRO A 599 3.27 -16.48 -80.03
C PRO A 599 2.79 -15.03 -80.14
N LYS A 600 3.72 -14.14 -80.49
CA LYS A 600 3.46 -12.78 -80.99
C LYS A 600 3.46 -12.83 -82.51
N VAL A 601 2.42 -12.32 -83.14
CA VAL A 601 2.26 -12.37 -84.60
C VAL A 601 2.15 -10.99 -85.22
N GLU A 602 2.65 -10.88 -86.44
CA GLU A 602 2.36 -9.75 -87.32
C GLU A 602 0.90 -9.89 -87.80
N LEU A 603 0.03 -8.94 -87.44
CA LEU A 603 -1.41 -9.04 -87.67
C LEU A 603 -1.76 -9.14 -89.15
N ALA A 604 -0.97 -8.52 -90.04
CA ALA A 604 -1.21 -8.51 -91.48
C ALA A 604 -0.95 -9.87 -92.13
N SER A 605 0.17 -10.52 -91.80
CA SER A 605 0.59 -11.78 -92.42
C SER A 605 0.25 -13.02 -91.61
N GLY A 606 -0.05 -12.87 -90.31
CA GLY A 606 -0.18 -13.99 -89.36
C GLY A 606 1.15 -14.66 -89.00
N ARG A 607 2.28 -14.10 -89.44
CA ARG A 607 3.62 -14.65 -89.20
C ARG A 607 4.01 -14.44 -87.73
N ILE A 608 4.45 -15.49 -87.05
CA ILE A 608 5.09 -15.40 -85.73
C ILE A 608 6.39 -14.61 -85.85
N ILE A 609 6.45 -13.49 -85.13
CA ILE A 609 7.59 -12.56 -85.05
C ILE A 609 8.31 -12.63 -83.70
N GLY A 610 7.77 -13.38 -82.75
CA GLY A 610 8.30 -13.53 -81.41
C GLY A 610 7.37 -14.38 -80.55
N ALA A 611 7.64 -14.41 -79.25
CA ALA A 611 6.71 -14.97 -78.27
C ALA A 611 6.95 -14.36 -76.90
N GLU A 612 5.98 -14.49 -76.02
CA GLU A 612 6.12 -14.16 -74.61
C GLU A 612 6.36 -15.43 -73.79
N ALA A 613 7.36 -15.38 -72.92
CA ALA A 613 7.69 -16.44 -71.98
C ALA A 613 6.87 -16.28 -70.70
N LEU A 614 5.98 -17.24 -70.47
CA LEU A 614 5.00 -17.23 -69.40
C LEU A 614 5.27 -18.38 -68.43
N LEU A 615 5.58 -18.03 -67.18
CA LEU A 615 5.86 -19.00 -66.14
C LEU A 615 4.62 -19.84 -65.79
N ARG A 616 4.81 -21.14 -65.55
CA ARG A 616 3.80 -22.09 -65.13
C ARG A 616 4.32 -22.89 -63.95
N TRP A 617 3.45 -23.19 -63.00
CA TRP A 617 3.80 -23.97 -61.81
C TRP A 617 2.93 -25.23 -61.72
N HIS A 618 3.58 -26.38 -61.81
CA HIS A 618 2.98 -27.69 -61.64
C HIS A 618 3.13 -28.16 -60.20
N HIS A 619 2.13 -27.93 -59.37
CA HIS A 619 2.11 -28.43 -58.00
C HIS A 619 1.68 -29.90 -57.98
N PRO A 620 2.37 -30.78 -57.23
CA PRO A 620 2.09 -32.22 -57.20
C PRO A 620 0.65 -32.56 -56.79
N ASP A 621 0.11 -31.86 -55.77
CA ASP A 621 -1.25 -32.10 -55.27
C ASP A 621 -2.34 -31.23 -55.90
N LEU A 622 -2.02 -29.99 -56.30
CA LEU A 622 -3.00 -28.98 -56.75
C LEU A 622 -3.07 -28.86 -58.28
N GLY A 623 -2.18 -29.54 -59.01
CA GLY A 623 -2.10 -29.44 -60.46
C GLY A 623 -1.47 -28.12 -60.92
N LEU A 624 -1.92 -27.61 -62.08
CA LEU A 624 -1.38 -26.39 -62.66
C LEU A 624 -1.93 -25.15 -61.93
N ILE A 625 -1.06 -24.41 -61.24
CA ILE A 625 -1.42 -23.20 -60.50
C ILE A 625 -1.26 -21.98 -61.43
N SER A 626 -2.27 -21.10 -61.43
CA SER A 626 -2.30 -19.89 -62.25
C SER A 626 -1.22 -18.88 -61.80
N PRO A 627 -0.51 -18.22 -62.74
CA PRO A 627 0.42 -17.13 -62.43
C PRO A 627 -0.18 -16.03 -61.57
N GLY A 628 -1.45 -15.68 -61.80
CA GLY A 628 -2.16 -14.68 -60.99
C GLY A 628 -2.37 -15.08 -59.51
N GLN A 629 -2.17 -16.35 -59.16
CA GLN A 629 -2.24 -16.83 -57.77
C GLN A 629 -0.88 -16.84 -57.08
N PHE A 630 0.18 -17.28 -57.75
CA PHE A 630 1.49 -17.46 -57.10
C PHE A 630 2.48 -16.32 -57.31
N ILE A 631 2.37 -15.53 -58.40
CA ILE A 631 3.28 -14.39 -58.62
C ILE A 631 3.18 -13.34 -57.50
N PRO A 632 1.99 -12.92 -57.03
CA PRO A 632 1.90 -11.97 -55.91
C PRO A 632 2.58 -12.50 -54.63
N ILE A 633 2.46 -13.80 -54.36
CA ILE A 633 3.11 -14.46 -53.22
C ILE A 633 4.64 -14.48 -53.41
N ALA A 634 5.11 -14.77 -54.63
CA ALA A 634 6.52 -14.76 -54.98
C ALA A 634 7.13 -13.36 -54.81
N GLU A 635 6.39 -12.32 -55.20
CA GLU A 635 6.82 -10.94 -55.04
C GLU A 635 6.99 -10.63 -53.56
N GLU A 636 5.95 -10.83 -52.74
CA GLU A 636 5.97 -10.52 -51.32
C GLU A 636 7.06 -11.24 -50.53
N SER A 637 7.28 -12.53 -50.81
CA SER A 637 8.31 -13.39 -50.20
C SER A 637 9.73 -13.18 -50.76
N SER A 638 9.90 -12.28 -51.74
CA SER A 638 11.16 -12.03 -52.47
C SER A 638 11.68 -13.23 -53.29
N LEU A 639 10.90 -14.30 -53.41
CA LEU A 639 11.20 -15.45 -54.27
C LEU A 639 11.15 -15.10 -55.76
N ILE A 640 10.44 -14.03 -56.13
CA ILE A 640 10.32 -13.57 -57.51
C ILE A 640 11.67 -13.30 -58.18
N THR A 641 12.68 -12.88 -57.41
CA THR A 641 14.02 -12.62 -57.94
C THR A 641 14.68 -13.91 -58.42
N SER A 642 14.71 -14.94 -57.57
CA SER A 642 15.28 -16.25 -57.91
C SER A 642 14.52 -16.93 -59.05
N MET A 643 13.19 -16.80 -59.06
CA MET A 643 12.35 -17.34 -60.13
C MET A 643 12.60 -16.61 -61.45
N GLY A 644 12.73 -15.29 -61.42
CA GLY A 644 13.00 -14.50 -62.62
C GLY A 644 14.38 -14.78 -63.22
N ASP A 645 15.41 -14.96 -62.39
CA ASP A 645 16.74 -15.37 -62.88
C ASP A 645 16.68 -16.75 -63.57
N TRP A 646 15.92 -17.69 -62.99
CA TRP A 646 15.69 -19.02 -63.59
C TRP A 646 14.91 -18.94 -64.91
N VAL A 647 13.86 -18.11 -64.99
CA VAL A 647 13.09 -17.88 -66.22
C VAL A 647 13.97 -17.27 -67.31
N LEU A 648 14.81 -16.29 -66.96
CA LEU A 648 15.73 -15.65 -67.90
C LEU A 648 16.72 -16.65 -68.51
N ASP A 649 17.37 -17.47 -67.67
CA ASP A 649 18.33 -18.47 -68.13
C ASP A 649 17.66 -19.55 -69.01
N THR A 650 16.50 -20.06 -68.57
CA THR A 650 15.71 -21.07 -69.30
C THR A 650 15.23 -20.56 -70.65
N THR A 651 14.77 -19.30 -70.69
CA THR A 651 14.30 -18.65 -71.91
C THR A 651 15.47 -18.39 -72.87
N CYS A 652 16.62 -17.93 -72.37
CA CYS A 652 17.83 -17.78 -73.18
C CYS A 652 18.28 -19.12 -73.80
N ALA A 653 18.27 -20.20 -73.04
CA ALA A 653 18.58 -21.52 -73.56
C ALA A 653 17.61 -21.95 -74.69
N ALA A 654 16.32 -21.66 -74.54
CA ALA A 654 15.30 -21.95 -75.56
C ALA A 654 15.48 -21.10 -76.84
N ILE A 655 15.71 -19.80 -76.69
CA ILE A 655 16.02 -18.89 -77.81
C ILE A 655 17.21 -19.43 -78.60
N ARG A 656 18.30 -19.79 -77.91
CA ARG A 656 19.52 -20.30 -78.57
C ARG A 656 19.22 -21.53 -79.41
N ARG A 657 18.47 -22.49 -78.85
CA ARG A 657 18.05 -23.71 -79.55
C ARG A 657 17.25 -23.41 -80.82
N TRP A 658 16.27 -22.50 -80.76
CA TRP A 658 15.46 -22.16 -81.92
C TRP A 658 16.21 -21.36 -82.98
N ARG A 659 17.17 -20.51 -82.57
CA ARG A 659 18.04 -19.78 -83.50
C ARG A 659 19.02 -20.70 -84.22
N ASP A 660 19.65 -21.64 -83.51
CA ASP A 660 20.54 -22.64 -84.11
C ASP A 660 19.80 -23.56 -85.10
N ALA A 661 18.53 -23.85 -84.82
CA ALA A 661 17.66 -24.59 -85.72
C ALA A 661 17.10 -23.74 -86.90
N GLY A 662 17.39 -22.44 -86.94
CA GLY A 662 16.90 -21.51 -87.96
C GLY A 662 15.38 -21.22 -87.90
N LEU A 663 14.73 -21.55 -86.78
CA LEU A 663 13.27 -21.51 -86.63
C LEU A 663 12.72 -20.15 -86.20
N LEU A 664 13.50 -19.39 -85.43
CA LEU A 664 13.09 -18.08 -84.91
C LEU A 664 14.17 -17.04 -85.16
N GLN A 665 13.82 -15.97 -85.89
CA GLN A 665 14.66 -14.78 -86.04
C GLN A 665 14.19 -13.60 -85.19
N GLY A 666 13.02 -13.74 -84.56
CA GLY A 666 12.38 -12.78 -83.68
C GLY A 666 12.97 -12.69 -82.28
N ARG A 667 12.21 -12.02 -81.41
CA ARG A 667 12.54 -11.81 -79.99
C ARG A 667 11.57 -12.55 -79.07
N ILE A 668 12.07 -13.04 -77.95
CA ILE A 668 11.23 -13.60 -76.88
C ILE A 668 11.17 -12.60 -75.74
N ALA A 669 9.97 -12.28 -75.30
CA ALA A 669 9.73 -11.37 -74.21
C ALA A 669 9.65 -12.09 -72.86
N VAL A 670 10.24 -11.49 -71.82
CA VAL A 670 10.22 -11.98 -70.45
C VAL A 670 9.74 -10.87 -69.52
N ASN A 671 8.74 -11.17 -68.72
CA ASN A 671 8.21 -10.26 -67.71
C ASN A 671 9.21 -10.05 -66.56
N VAL A 672 9.39 -8.78 -66.15
CA VAL A 672 10.27 -8.39 -65.05
C VAL A 672 9.47 -7.66 -63.98
N SER A 673 9.51 -8.19 -62.75
CA SER A 673 8.84 -7.55 -61.62
C SER A 673 9.55 -6.27 -61.15
N GLY A 674 8.80 -5.34 -60.55
CA GLY A 674 9.38 -4.13 -59.97
C GLY A 674 10.37 -4.41 -58.84
N ARG A 675 10.19 -5.50 -58.10
CA ARG A 675 11.14 -5.93 -57.06
C ARG A 675 12.48 -6.36 -57.65
N GLN A 676 12.50 -7.04 -58.80
CA GLN A 676 13.75 -7.36 -59.50
C GLN A 676 14.49 -6.10 -59.97
N LEU A 677 13.77 -5.13 -60.53
CA LEU A 677 14.39 -3.85 -60.95
C LEU A 677 14.99 -3.06 -59.77
N LYS A 678 14.38 -3.15 -58.58
CA LYS A 678 14.77 -2.36 -57.39
C LYS A 678 15.83 -3.02 -56.52
N TYR A 679 15.75 -4.34 -56.31
CA TYR A 679 16.52 -5.04 -55.28
C TYR A 679 17.49 -6.10 -55.81
N SER A 680 17.45 -6.43 -57.12
CA SER A 680 18.40 -7.37 -57.71
C SER A 680 19.34 -6.69 -58.70
N SER A 681 20.48 -7.31 -58.98
CA SER A 681 21.36 -6.86 -60.06
C SER A 681 20.89 -7.40 -61.41
N ILE A 682 19.66 -7.06 -61.80
CA ILE A 682 19.02 -7.54 -63.02
C ILE A 682 19.87 -7.28 -64.28
N VAL A 683 20.58 -6.16 -64.31
CA VAL A 683 21.51 -5.80 -65.40
C VAL A 683 22.61 -6.86 -65.54
N ASP A 684 23.17 -7.31 -64.41
CA ASP A 684 24.22 -8.32 -64.40
C ASP A 684 23.64 -9.71 -64.70
N SER A 685 22.46 -10.06 -64.16
CA SER A 685 21.78 -11.33 -64.46
C SER A 685 21.52 -11.48 -65.96
N VAL A 686 21.00 -10.43 -66.61
CA VAL A 686 20.72 -10.42 -68.05
C VAL A 686 22.02 -10.51 -68.85
N ALA A 687 23.06 -9.73 -68.49
CA ALA A 687 24.34 -9.78 -69.16
C ALA A 687 24.98 -11.19 -69.08
N GLN A 688 24.93 -11.82 -67.90
CA GLN A 688 25.45 -13.17 -67.70
C GLN A 688 24.66 -14.22 -68.48
N ALA A 689 23.33 -14.12 -68.52
CA ALA A 689 22.49 -15.06 -69.28
C ALA A 689 22.77 -14.98 -70.79
N LEU A 690 22.89 -13.76 -71.33
CA LEU A 690 23.22 -13.54 -72.75
C LEU A 690 24.61 -14.07 -73.10
N GLU A 691 25.61 -13.83 -72.23
CA GLU A 691 26.97 -14.32 -72.42
C GLU A 691 27.03 -15.86 -72.37
N ARG A 692 26.42 -16.46 -71.34
CA ARG A 692 26.39 -17.92 -71.13
C ARG A 692 25.81 -18.66 -72.34
N HIS A 693 24.72 -18.15 -72.91
CA HIS A 693 24.05 -18.77 -74.06
C HIS A 693 24.51 -18.20 -75.41
N SER A 694 25.50 -17.31 -75.43
CA SER A 694 26.04 -16.66 -76.62
C SER A 694 24.94 -16.10 -77.54
N LEU A 695 24.05 -15.30 -76.94
CA LEU A 695 22.91 -14.70 -77.63
C LEU A 695 23.14 -13.22 -77.93
N PRO A 696 22.70 -12.72 -79.11
CA PRO A 696 22.62 -11.29 -79.33
C PRO A 696 21.55 -10.67 -78.43
N SER A 697 21.83 -9.49 -77.87
CA SER A 697 20.90 -8.74 -77.01
C SER A 697 19.54 -8.49 -77.68
N SER A 698 19.52 -8.37 -79.01
CA SER A 698 18.31 -8.15 -79.82
C SER A 698 17.34 -9.33 -79.85
N ALA A 699 17.74 -10.51 -79.35
CA ALA A 699 16.87 -11.69 -79.29
C ALA A 699 16.01 -11.73 -78.01
N LEU A 700 16.30 -10.88 -77.02
CA LEU A 700 15.59 -10.82 -75.76
C LEU A 700 14.85 -9.48 -75.61
N GLU A 701 13.60 -9.56 -75.20
CA GLU A 701 12.75 -8.43 -74.84
C GLU A 701 12.41 -8.54 -73.34
N LEU A 702 12.45 -7.42 -72.61
CA LEU A 702 12.01 -7.35 -71.22
C LEU A 702 10.77 -6.48 -71.11
N GLU A 703 9.73 -7.07 -70.53
CA GLU A 703 8.43 -6.45 -70.31
C GLU A 703 8.32 -5.97 -68.86
N ILE A 704 7.83 -4.74 -68.69
CA ILE A 704 7.69 -4.10 -67.39
C ILE A 704 6.32 -3.46 -67.34
N THR A 705 5.56 -3.73 -66.28
CA THR A 705 4.21 -3.16 -66.12
C THR A 705 4.24 -1.64 -66.03
N GLU A 706 3.17 -0.99 -66.52
CA GLU A 706 3.00 0.47 -66.50
C GLU A 706 3.24 1.06 -65.09
N SER A 707 2.66 0.44 -64.06
CA SER A 707 2.78 0.89 -62.67
C SER A 707 4.22 0.89 -62.16
N VAL A 708 5.01 -0.09 -62.56
CA VAL A 708 6.43 -0.19 -62.19
C VAL A 708 7.26 0.82 -62.97
N ALA A 709 6.94 1.03 -64.24
CA ALA A 709 7.64 2.00 -65.06
C ALA A 709 7.46 3.44 -64.52
N MET A 710 6.28 3.77 -63.98
CA MET A 710 5.88 5.12 -63.54
C MET A 710 6.29 5.50 -62.10
N ASP A 711 7.01 4.64 -61.38
CA ASP A 711 7.50 4.93 -60.01
C ASP A 711 8.65 5.96 -60.04
N GLU A 712 8.39 7.20 -59.57
CA GLU A 712 9.33 8.34 -59.62
C GLU A 712 10.42 8.30 -58.52
N ASP A 713 10.25 7.51 -57.45
CA ASP A 713 11.05 7.63 -56.22
C ASP A 713 12.31 6.74 -56.18
N SER A 714 12.59 5.96 -57.23
CA SER A 714 13.28 4.68 -57.05
C SER A 714 14.57 4.44 -57.85
N GLY A 715 15.10 5.40 -58.62
CA GLY A 715 16.33 5.18 -59.40
C GLY A 715 16.18 4.14 -60.54
N MET A 716 14.96 3.67 -60.80
CA MET A 716 14.66 2.65 -61.81
C MET A 716 14.98 3.10 -63.23
N VAL A 717 14.76 4.38 -63.56
CA VAL A 717 15.06 4.94 -64.88
C VAL A 717 16.54 4.74 -65.25
N GLU A 718 17.45 4.81 -64.28
CA GLU A 718 18.88 4.55 -64.50
C GLU A 718 19.14 3.07 -64.86
N VAL A 719 18.47 2.14 -64.17
CA VAL A 719 18.54 0.70 -64.47
C VAL A 719 18.03 0.41 -65.89
N LEU A 720 16.91 1.03 -66.29
CA LEU A 720 16.38 0.88 -67.64
C LEU A 720 17.33 1.43 -68.71
N HIS A 721 17.99 2.56 -68.45
CA HIS A 721 19.03 3.07 -69.36
C HIS A 721 20.22 2.14 -69.47
N ARG A 722 20.63 1.49 -68.36
CA ARG A 722 21.70 0.48 -68.38
C ARG A 722 21.31 -0.76 -69.18
N LEU A 723 20.09 -1.26 -69.04
CA LEU A 723 19.56 -2.37 -69.85
C LEU A 723 19.49 -2.00 -71.34
N GLN A 724 19.03 -0.78 -71.65
CA GLN A 724 19.03 -0.27 -73.03
C GLN A 724 20.45 -0.16 -73.60
N ALA A 725 21.44 0.26 -72.80
CA ALA A 725 22.84 0.35 -73.21
C ALA A 725 23.47 -1.02 -73.51
N LEU A 726 22.97 -2.11 -72.89
CA LEU A 726 23.29 -3.49 -73.27
C LEU A 726 22.66 -3.90 -74.62
N GLY A 727 21.79 -3.06 -75.19
CA GLY A 727 21.09 -3.32 -76.44
C GLY A 727 19.86 -4.21 -76.29
N ILE A 728 19.28 -4.29 -75.09
CA ILE A 728 18.05 -5.04 -74.81
C ILE A 728 16.82 -4.24 -75.27
N TYR A 729 15.83 -4.95 -75.79
CA TYR A 729 14.54 -4.37 -76.15
C TYR A 729 13.67 -4.26 -74.89
N LEU A 730 13.21 -3.04 -74.56
CA LEU A 730 12.36 -2.78 -73.40
C LEU A 730 10.95 -2.40 -73.88
N SER A 731 9.94 -3.02 -73.30
CA SER A 731 8.53 -2.71 -73.57
C SER A 731 7.74 -2.50 -72.27
N ILE A 732 6.71 -1.66 -72.36
CA ILE A 732 5.77 -1.43 -71.26
C ILE A 732 4.58 -2.37 -71.45
N ASP A 733 4.21 -3.06 -70.38
CA ASP A 733 3.07 -3.96 -70.31
C ASP A 733 1.87 -3.34 -69.59
N ASP A 734 0.67 -3.90 -69.82
CA ASP A 734 -0.62 -3.48 -69.26
C ASP A 734 -0.96 -1.98 -69.44
N PHE A 735 -0.54 -1.39 -70.56
CA PHE A 735 -0.66 0.07 -70.75
C PHE A 735 -2.11 0.52 -70.93
N GLY A 736 -2.52 1.52 -70.14
CA GLY A 736 -3.83 2.17 -70.18
C GLY A 736 -4.68 1.91 -68.93
N THR A 737 -4.26 0.99 -68.07
CA THR A 737 -4.97 0.63 -66.84
C THR A 737 -4.70 1.59 -65.67
N GLY A 738 -3.66 2.44 -65.77
CA GLY A 738 -3.24 3.39 -64.74
C GLY A 738 -3.29 4.88 -65.14
N TYR A 739 -2.91 5.76 -64.19
CA TYR A 739 -2.79 7.20 -64.43
C TYR A 739 -1.44 7.55 -65.09
N SER A 740 -1.35 7.34 -66.40
CA SER A 740 -0.13 7.65 -67.17
C SER A 740 0.13 9.15 -67.31
N SER A 741 1.31 9.62 -66.87
CA SER A 741 1.84 10.92 -67.27
C SER A 741 2.56 10.79 -68.61
N LEU A 742 1.96 11.28 -69.70
CA LEU A 742 2.57 11.31 -71.04
C LEU A 742 3.97 11.97 -71.04
N SER A 743 4.18 12.93 -70.14
CA SER A 743 5.46 13.61 -69.98
C SER A 743 6.57 12.68 -69.47
N TYR A 744 6.18 11.66 -68.69
CA TYR A 744 7.07 10.68 -68.10
C TYR A 744 7.37 9.54 -69.07
N LEU A 745 6.35 9.05 -69.79
CA LEU A 745 6.51 8.07 -70.87
C LEU A 745 7.58 8.48 -71.89
N LYS A 746 7.64 9.78 -72.23
CA LYS A 746 8.66 10.35 -73.13
C LYS A 746 10.11 10.21 -72.62
N ARG A 747 10.32 10.09 -71.32
CA ARG A 747 11.66 10.01 -70.70
C ARG A 747 12.17 8.57 -70.60
N LEU A 748 11.29 7.58 -70.69
CA LEU A 748 11.64 6.18 -70.52
C LEU A 748 12.36 5.62 -71.76
N PRO A 749 13.44 4.83 -71.60
CA PRO A 749 14.19 4.23 -72.71
C PRO A 749 13.49 3.00 -73.34
N VAL A 750 12.16 3.02 -73.43
CA VAL A 750 11.35 1.93 -73.98
C VAL A 750 11.18 2.06 -75.49
N ARG A 751 10.98 0.92 -76.15
CA ARG A 751 10.78 0.85 -77.62
C ARG A 751 9.44 0.22 -77.99
N GLY A 752 8.84 -0.57 -77.10
CA GLY A 752 7.53 -1.19 -77.30
C GLY A 752 6.51 -0.78 -76.24
N LEU A 753 5.24 -0.89 -76.60
CA LEU A 753 4.10 -0.68 -75.73
C LEU A 753 3.04 -1.75 -76.01
N LYS A 754 2.59 -2.45 -74.97
CA LYS A 754 1.56 -3.49 -75.05
C LYS A 754 0.24 -2.92 -74.53
N ILE A 755 -0.80 -3.04 -75.35
CA ILE A 755 -2.16 -2.59 -75.01
C ILE A 755 -2.81 -3.70 -74.18
N ASP A 756 -3.23 -3.36 -72.96
CA ASP A 756 -3.87 -4.30 -72.05
C ASP A 756 -5.11 -4.96 -72.67
N GLN A 757 -5.28 -6.26 -72.42
CA GLN A 757 -6.38 -7.07 -72.94
C GLN A 757 -7.77 -6.50 -72.62
N SER A 758 -7.95 -5.78 -71.51
CA SER A 758 -9.24 -5.23 -71.10
C SER A 758 -9.81 -4.26 -72.14
N PHE A 759 -8.96 -3.48 -72.81
CA PHE A 759 -9.38 -2.59 -73.90
C PHE A 759 -9.60 -3.31 -75.23
N ILE A 760 -9.14 -4.55 -75.36
CA ILE A 760 -9.21 -5.35 -76.60
C ILE A 760 -10.42 -6.29 -76.59
N MET A 761 -10.78 -6.86 -75.44
CA MET A 761 -11.86 -7.84 -75.33
C MET A 761 -13.20 -7.30 -75.85
N ASP A 762 -13.60 -6.09 -75.43
CA ASP A 762 -14.93 -5.53 -75.70
C ASP A 762 -14.98 -4.53 -76.87
N LEU A 763 -13.92 -4.44 -77.70
CA LEU A 763 -13.80 -3.53 -78.87
C LEU A 763 -14.99 -3.51 -79.83
N HIS A 764 -15.74 -4.61 -79.89
CA HIS A 764 -16.86 -4.79 -80.80
C HIS A 764 -18.23 -4.38 -80.20
N GLN A 765 -18.29 -4.17 -78.87
CA GLN A 765 -19.52 -3.83 -78.14
C GLN A 765 -19.43 -2.47 -77.44
N ASP A 766 -18.24 -2.09 -76.96
CA ASP A 766 -18.02 -0.86 -76.22
C ASP A 766 -17.36 0.23 -77.09
N ARG A 767 -17.99 1.41 -77.12
CA ARG A 767 -17.46 2.58 -77.86
C ARG A 767 -16.32 3.26 -77.12
N ASP A 768 -16.29 3.15 -75.80
CA ASP A 768 -15.28 3.79 -74.97
C ASP A 768 -13.94 3.04 -75.08
N ASP A 769 -13.95 1.70 -75.06
CA ASP A 769 -12.74 0.89 -75.28
C ASP A 769 -12.15 1.06 -76.68
N ALA A 770 -13.00 1.18 -77.69
CA ALA A 770 -12.58 1.49 -79.06
C ALA A 770 -11.91 2.87 -79.15
N ALA A 771 -12.43 3.87 -78.43
CA ALA A 771 -11.86 5.21 -78.39
C ALA A 771 -10.52 5.25 -77.62
N ILE A 772 -10.43 4.56 -76.48
CA ILE A 772 -9.20 4.45 -75.69
C ILE A 772 -8.12 3.72 -76.48
N THR A 773 -8.44 2.58 -77.09
CA THR A 773 -7.50 1.84 -77.95
C THR A 773 -6.98 2.70 -79.09
N GLN A 774 -7.85 3.47 -79.76
CA GLN A 774 -7.45 4.40 -80.82
C GLN A 774 -6.52 5.52 -80.31
N ALA A 775 -6.78 6.03 -79.10
CA ALA A 775 -5.93 7.02 -78.46
C ALA A 775 -4.54 6.45 -78.12
N ILE A 776 -4.47 5.25 -77.55
CA ILE A 776 -3.21 4.56 -77.24
C ILE A 776 -2.38 4.33 -78.52
N ILE A 777 -3.02 3.83 -79.58
CA ILE A 777 -2.35 3.61 -80.87
C ILE A 777 -1.77 4.93 -81.41
N SER A 778 -2.52 6.02 -81.31
CA SER A 778 -2.09 7.35 -81.76
C SER A 778 -0.91 7.88 -80.94
N ILE A 779 -0.91 7.66 -79.62
CA ILE A 779 0.18 8.07 -78.71
C ILE A 779 1.47 7.33 -79.04
N ALA A 780 1.41 6.00 -79.12
CA ALA A 780 2.59 5.17 -79.40
C ALA A 780 3.19 5.50 -80.78
N ARG A 781 2.35 5.68 -81.80
CA ARG A 781 2.81 6.12 -83.13
C ARG A 781 3.51 7.48 -83.09
N SER A 782 2.97 8.43 -82.30
CA SER A 782 3.57 9.77 -82.15
C SER A 782 4.91 9.74 -81.42
N LEU A 783 5.12 8.75 -80.55
CA LEU A 783 6.38 8.53 -79.81
C LEU A 783 7.34 7.59 -80.53
N GLY A 784 6.94 7.00 -81.66
CA GLY A 784 7.75 6.03 -82.41
C GLY A 784 7.92 4.69 -81.70
N LEU A 785 6.96 4.31 -80.86
CA LEU A 785 6.93 3.05 -80.14
C LEU A 785 6.22 1.96 -80.97
N GLU A 786 6.76 0.74 -80.92
CA GLU A 786 6.12 -0.44 -81.51
C GLU A 786 4.96 -0.90 -80.64
N LEU A 787 3.81 -1.20 -81.24
CA LEU A 787 2.59 -1.58 -80.54
C LEU A 787 2.31 -3.07 -80.65
N VAL A 788 1.93 -3.68 -79.53
CA VAL A 788 1.39 -5.05 -79.49
C VAL A 788 0.04 -5.01 -78.79
N ALA A 789 -1.01 -5.50 -79.44
CA ALA A 789 -2.32 -5.65 -78.81
C ALA A 789 -2.45 -7.02 -78.15
N GLU A 790 -2.79 -7.07 -76.86
CA GLU A 790 -2.98 -8.31 -76.12
C GLU A 790 -4.45 -8.75 -76.11
N GLY A 791 -4.70 -10.04 -75.86
CA GLY A 791 -6.08 -10.55 -75.73
C GLY A 791 -6.86 -10.55 -77.05
N VAL A 792 -6.18 -10.66 -78.21
CA VAL A 792 -6.88 -10.81 -79.50
C VAL A 792 -7.47 -12.21 -79.61
N GLU A 793 -8.78 -12.34 -79.47
CA GLU A 793 -9.51 -13.61 -79.49
C GLU A 793 -10.40 -13.77 -80.73
N LEU A 794 -10.84 -12.66 -81.34
CA LEU A 794 -11.78 -12.63 -82.46
C LEU A 794 -11.17 -11.98 -83.71
N GLU A 795 -11.60 -12.44 -84.89
CA GLU A 795 -11.12 -11.88 -86.17
C GLU A 795 -11.60 -10.44 -86.37
N GLU A 796 -12.74 -10.06 -85.78
CA GLU A 796 -13.23 -8.68 -85.76
C GLU A 796 -12.27 -7.74 -85.03
N GLN A 797 -11.73 -8.16 -83.87
CA GLN A 797 -10.75 -7.39 -83.10
C GLN A 797 -9.47 -7.20 -83.91
N ARG A 798 -8.97 -8.27 -84.55
CA ARG A 798 -7.81 -8.22 -85.44
C ARG A 798 -7.99 -7.23 -86.59
N ARG A 799 -9.17 -7.23 -87.23
CA ARG A 799 -9.47 -6.30 -88.33
C ARG A 799 -9.48 -4.86 -87.85
N PHE A 800 -10.14 -4.59 -86.71
CA PHE A 800 -10.16 -3.25 -86.12
C PHE A 800 -8.73 -2.74 -85.82
N LEU A 801 -7.91 -3.58 -85.19
CA LEU A 801 -6.52 -3.23 -84.85
C LEU A 801 -5.68 -2.92 -86.09
N LEU A 802 -5.83 -3.71 -87.17
CA LEU A 802 -5.17 -3.44 -88.45
C LEU A 802 -5.63 -2.13 -89.10
N GLU A 803 -6.94 -1.85 -89.09
CA GLU A 803 -7.49 -0.60 -89.63
C GLU A 803 -7.01 0.64 -88.86
N GLN A 804 -6.80 0.51 -87.55
CA GLN A 804 -6.25 1.57 -86.71
C GLN A 804 -4.72 1.70 -86.80
N GLY A 805 -4.03 0.75 -87.45
CA GLY A 805 -2.58 0.78 -87.66
C GLY A 805 -1.76 0.15 -86.53
N CYS A 806 -2.32 -0.84 -85.82
CA CYS A 806 -1.56 -1.74 -84.96
C CYS A 806 -1.03 -2.93 -85.79
N ASP A 807 0.29 -3.13 -85.79
CA ASP A 807 0.95 -4.12 -86.66
C ASP A 807 1.14 -5.48 -86.00
N CYS A 808 1.17 -5.53 -84.66
CA CYS A 808 1.46 -6.75 -83.91
C CYS A 808 0.33 -7.08 -82.93
N GLY A 809 0.08 -8.37 -82.72
CA GLY A 809 -0.89 -8.82 -81.74
C GLY A 809 -0.57 -10.18 -81.14
N GLN A 810 -1.19 -10.42 -79.99
CA GLN A 810 -1.05 -11.62 -79.20
C GLN A 810 -2.43 -11.97 -78.61
N GLY A 811 -2.78 -13.25 -78.62
CA GLY A 811 -4.07 -13.69 -78.07
C GLY A 811 -4.49 -15.07 -78.57
N TYR A 812 -5.64 -15.54 -78.07
CA TYR A 812 -6.12 -16.90 -78.30
C TYR A 812 -6.62 -17.16 -79.71
N LEU A 813 -6.83 -16.12 -80.53
CA LEU A 813 -7.10 -16.26 -81.95
C LEU A 813 -5.97 -17.02 -82.67
N PHE A 814 -4.71 -16.78 -82.25
CA PHE A 814 -3.53 -17.36 -82.89
C PHE A 814 -3.07 -18.63 -82.17
N SER A 815 -2.84 -18.52 -80.86
CA SER A 815 -2.49 -19.66 -80.03
C SER A 815 -2.63 -19.31 -78.56
N ARG A 816 -3.01 -20.31 -77.77
CA ARG A 816 -2.86 -20.25 -76.31
C ARG A 816 -1.36 -20.37 -75.97
N PRO A 817 -0.94 -19.97 -74.76
CA PRO A 817 0.38 -20.32 -74.27
C PRO A 817 0.59 -21.84 -74.37
N VAL A 818 1.71 -22.27 -74.92
CA VAL A 818 2.03 -23.70 -75.11
C VAL A 818 3.43 -24.05 -74.59
N PRO A 819 3.69 -25.31 -74.18
CA PRO A 819 5.03 -25.75 -73.80
C PRO A 819 6.05 -25.55 -74.94
N GLY A 820 7.33 -25.42 -74.59
CA GLY A 820 8.39 -25.12 -75.57
C GLY A 820 8.47 -26.07 -76.76
N ALA A 821 8.20 -27.37 -76.57
CA ALA A 821 8.19 -28.35 -77.67
C ALA A 821 7.02 -28.13 -78.65
N ALA A 822 5.85 -27.74 -78.14
CA ALA A 822 4.69 -27.43 -78.96
C ALA A 822 4.88 -26.08 -79.70
N PHE A 823 5.50 -25.10 -79.05
CA PHE A 823 5.88 -23.85 -79.70
C PHE A 823 6.87 -24.07 -80.86
N GLU A 824 7.87 -24.95 -80.68
CA GLU A 824 8.78 -25.32 -81.76
C GLU A 824 8.05 -25.93 -82.97
N ALA A 825 7.03 -26.77 -82.72
CA ALA A 825 6.21 -27.32 -83.79
C ALA A 825 5.42 -26.24 -84.55
N LEU A 826 4.90 -25.23 -83.87
CA LEU A 826 4.25 -24.06 -84.50
C LEU A 826 5.23 -23.28 -85.39
N LEU A 827 6.45 -23.03 -84.91
CA LEU A 827 7.50 -22.37 -85.70
C LEU A 827 7.86 -23.16 -86.97
N ARG A 828 7.93 -24.49 -86.87
CA ARG A 828 8.20 -25.37 -88.02
C ARG A 828 7.06 -25.37 -89.04
N GLN A 829 5.81 -25.36 -88.57
CA GLN A 829 4.63 -25.28 -89.45
C GLN A 829 4.57 -23.98 -90.25
N GLN A 830 5.12 -22.89 -89.72
CA GLN A 830 5.16 -21.59 -90.42
C GLN A 830 6.24 -21.51 -91.52
N LEU A 831 7.26 -22.36 -91.48
CA LEU A 831 8.32 -22.43 -92.49
C LEU A 831 7.92 -23.24 -93.74
N HIS A 832 6.80 -23.95 -93.67
CA HIS A 832 6.21 -24.77 -94.74
C HIS A 832 4.91 -24.11 -95.25
#